data_AF-A0A932NC07-F1
#
_entry.id   AF-A0A932NC07-F1
#
_cell.length_a   1.000
_cell.length_b   1.000
_cell.length_c   1.000
_cell.angle_alpha   90.00
_cell.angle_beta   90.00
_cell.angle_gamma   90.00
#
_symmetry.space_group_name_H-M   'P 1'
#
loop_
_entity.id
_entity.type
_entity.pdbx_description
1 polymer ?
#
loop_
_entity_poly.entity_id
_entity_poly.type
_entity_poly.pdbx_seq_one_letter_code
_entity_poly.pdbx_strand_id
1 'polypeptide(L)'
;MLCGRKLSHSWNQWRIIVGMISGKILKLNGWPDGKIIGLAKAVAEQLEADTFGDRDAILARLDSVRQNPGNFLADPLLADLARECLRLAQREASKQDDTLRSLPLQYRVWGEEHIDGEALRQMDSAMRLPISAAGALMPDAHVGYGLPIGGVLATQNTVIPYAVGVDIACFVGDTKVPLLDGKDYTLADLAKRTEPFYVYACKPDGKIVIALATAIKTQENAELVEVTIDNGEKILCTPEHEFMLRDGAYQKASELGAGQSLMPFYSQRDNEGYVRIQQNYSGRWHRAHWMAGITGKLSNHKVISVQRVEARQDVYCLVVPQHHNFALSAGVFVHNCRMRLSIYSVSPHLIGQKPGQFEKSLLEQTQFGMGAEWKGNRRAEHAVLDDPAWNATRLLRSLQDNAHRQLGTSGTGNHFVEWGTFTLKQDSPELELKAGEYLALLSHSGSRSVGFKIADFYSKLAMEKHPTLDKSARHLSWLSLDSEEGQEYWLSMELAGKFASANHYVIHHRVAAAAGLKELVVVENHHNFAWREKSPDGSEVIVHRKGATPAGPGVLGVIPGSMGDAGYVVRGKGVADSLSSASHGAGRQMSRKAAIHSITKTARDAYLRERGVTLLGGGLDEAPQAYKPIESIIAAQSDLVDIIGKFTPRLVRMADEPGDI
;
A
#
# COMPACT_ATOMS: atom_id res chain seq x y z
N MET A 1 -21.83 36.52 79.99
CA MET A 1 -23.21 36.73 79.45
C MET A 1 -23.12 37.49 78.13
N LEU A 2 -24.22 37.57 77.36
CA LEU A 2 -24.41 38.41 76.16
C LEU A 2 -23.50 38.15 74.94
N CYS A 3 -23.91 37.20 74.09
CA CYS A 3 -24.07 37.39 72.64
C CYS A 3 -24.82 36.17 72.05
N GLY A 4 -25.73 36.26 71.10
CA GLY A 4 -26.24 37.45 70.40
C GLY A 4 -26.57 37.16 68.94
N ARG A 5 -27.68 36.46 68.64
CA ARG A 5 -28.25 36.33 67.28
C ARG A 5 -29.77 36.40 67.30
N LYS A 6 -30.33 37.20 66.38
CA LYS A 6 -31.78 37.35 66.19
C LYS A 6 -32.33 36.31 65.21
N LEU A 7 -33.62 36.02 65.34
CA LEU A 7 -34.46 35.33 64.36
C LEU A 7 -34.48 36.08 63.01
N SER A 8 -34.67 35.37 61.89
CA SER A 8 -35.71 35.68 60.89
C SER A 8 -35.80 34.62 59.76
N HIS A 9 -36.91 34.62 59.02
CA HIS A 9 -37.13 34.01 57.70
C HIS A 9 -37.11 32.47 57.56
N SER A 10 -38.18 31.83 58.02
CA SER A 10 -38.65 30.52 57.52
C SER A 10 -39.52 30.71 56.25
N TRP A 11 -38.90 30.81 55.08
CA TRP A 11 -39.57 30.93 53.77
C TRP A 11 -38.86 30.11 52.67
N ASN A 12 -38.36 28.91 52.99
CA ASN A 12 -37.59 28.09 52.06
C ASN A 12 -37.72 26.56 52.28
N GLN A 13 -38.93 26.11 52.60
CA GLN A 13 -39.37 24.72 52.40
C GLN A 13 -40.54 24.73 51.40
N TRP A 14 -40.71 23.65 50.63
CA TRP A 14 -41.59 23.54 49.45
C TRP A 14 -41.06 24.08 48.10
N ARG A 15 -39.76 23.93 47.80
CA ARG A 15 -39.37 23.54 46.43
C ARG A 15 -39.23 22.01 46.39
N ILE A 16 -40.15 21.37 45.66
CA ILE A 16 -40.14 19.92 45.42
C ILE A 16 -38.95 19.58 44.50
N ILE A 17 -38.35 18.40 44.69
CA ILE A 17 -37.29 17.89 43.83
C ILE A 17 -37.90 17.46 42.47
N VAL A 18 -38.02 18.41 41.56
CA VAL A 18 -38.21 18.15 40.13
C VAL A 18 -36.81 18.06 39.52
N GLY A 19 -36.43 16.86 39.07
CA GLY A 19 -35.04 16.54 38.73
C GLY A 19 -34.61 17.04 37.35
N MET A 20 -33.41 17.63 37.30
CA MET A 20 -32.73 18.15 36.10
C MET A 20 -32.79 17.17 34.90
N ILE A 21 -32.81 17.72 33.68
CA ILE A 21 -32.67 16.92 32.45
C ILE A 21 -31.33 16.18 32.41
N SER A 22 -31.36 14.90 32.80
CA SER A 22 -30.19 14.03 32.79
C SER A 22 -29.97 13.38 31.42
N GLY A 23 -28.72 13.00 31.11
CA GLY A 23 -28.39 12.28 29.87
C GLY A 23 -29.15 10.96 29.71
N LYS A 24 -29.56 10.30 30.81
CA LYS A 24 -30.42 9.10 30.76
C LYS A 24 -31.83 9.44 30.26
N ILE A 25 -32.38 10.59 30.65
CA ILE A 25 -33.70 11.06 30.19
C ILE A 25 -33.65 11.39 28.69
N LEU A 26 -32.59 12.08 28.24
CA LEU A 26 -32.42 12.40 26.81
C LEU A 26 -32.35 11.12 25.94
N LYS A 27 -31.53 10.12 26.32
CA LYS A 27 -31.47 8.83 25.61
C LYS A 27 -32.84 8.12 25.54
N LEU A 28 -33.60 8.13 26.63
CA LEU A 28 -34.96 7.56 26.69
C LEU A 28 -35.96 8.30 25.78
N ASN A 29 -35.68 9.56 25.40
CA ASN A 29 -36.45 10.34 24.44
C ASN A 29 -35.79 10.34 23.03
N GLY A 30 -34.99 9.32 22.71
CA GLY A 30 -34.45 9.12 21.37
C GLY A 30 -33.28 10.03 20.96
N TRP A 31 -32.60 10.68 21.92
CA TRP A 31 -31.40 11.46 21.62
C TRP A 31 -30.17 10.56 21.42
N PRO A 32 -29.43 10.70 20.31
CA PRO A 32 -28.29 9.84 20.01
C PRO A 32 -27.06 10.16 20.89
N ASP A 33 -26.21 9.15 21.09
CA ASP A 33 -25.05 9.24 21.97
C ASP A 33 -23.94 10.17 21.44
N GLY A 34 -23.21 10.79 22.38
CA GLY A 34 -22.04 11.63 22.10
C GLY A 34 -22.25 13.11 22.48
N LYS A 35 -21.52 13.99 21.78
CA LYS A 35 -21.44 15.44 22.04
C LYS A 35 -22.80 16.13 22.18
N ILE A 36 -23.78 15.73 21.36
CA ILE A 36 -25.12 16.31 21.35
C ILE A 36 -25.87 16.18 22.68
N ILE A 37 -25.64 15.10 23.47
CA ILE A 37 -26.24 14.97 24.82
C ILE A 37 -25.66 16.03 25.77
N GLY A 38 -24.36 16.35 25.65
CA GLY A 38 -23.72 17.42 26.42
C GLY A 38 -24.33 18.80 26.11
N LEU A 39 -24.52 19.10 24.82
CA LEU A 39 -25.15 20.35 24.36
C LEU A 39 -26.62 20.43 24.79
N ALA A 40 -27.41 19.36 24.60
CA ALA A 40 -28.82 19.32 24.97
C ALA A 40 -29.01 19.49 26.49
N LYS A 41 -28.10 18.95 27.32
CA LYS A 41 -28.07 19.24 28.76
C LYS A 41 -27.76 20.70 29.07
N ALA A 42 -26.73 21.28 28.46
CA ALA A 42 -26.32 22.67 28.74
C ALA A 42 -27.39 23.69 28.32
N VAL A 43 -28.18 23.36 27.29
CA VAL A 43 -29.39 24.10 26.91
C VAL A 43 -30.51 23.88 27.93
N ALA A 44 -30.78 22.64 28.34
CA ALA A 44 -31.82 22.34 29.33
C ALA A 44 -31.58 23.06 30.66
N GLU A 45 -30.34 23.04 31.16
CA GLU A 45 -29.94 23.70 32.42
C GLU A 45 -30.12 25.22 32.40
N GLN A 46 -30.19 25.85 31.22
CA GLN A 46 -30.55 27.26 31.06
C GLN A 46 -32.06 27.45 30.87
N LEU A 47 -32.73 26.60 30.09
CA LEU A 47 -34.20 26.64 29.96
C LEU A 47 -34.93 26.36 31.29
N GLU A 48 -34.35 25.58 32.21
CA GLU A 48 -34.86 25.35 33.57
C GLU A 48 -35.01 26.65 34.39
N ALA A 49 -34.30 27.73 34.04
CA ALA A 49 -34.47 29.04 34.67
C ALA A 49 -35.72 29.79 34.15
N ASP A 50 -36.02 29.68 32.85
CA ASP A 50 -37.10 30.42 32.19
C ASP A 50 -38.47 29.69 32.28
N THR A 51 -38.47 28.35 32.30
CA THR A 51 -39.72 27.54 32.32
C THR A 51 -40.20 27.19 33.73
N PHE A 52 -39.60 27.77 34.79
CA PHE A 52 -39.80 27.38 36.20
C PHE A 52 -39.53 25.88 36.50
N GLY A 53 -38.85 25.16 35.59
CA GLY A 53 -38.59 23.73 35.70
C GLY A 53 -39.69 22.82 35.13
N ASP A 54 -40.54 23.32 34.22
CA ASP A 54 -41.41 22.46 33.41
C ASP A 54 -40.57 21.58 32.48
N ARG A 55 -40.39 20.33 32.92
CA ARG A 55 -39.58 19.31 32.28
C ARG A 55 -40.08 18.93 30.88
N ASP A 56 -41.38 18.90 30.68
CA ASP A 56 -41.97 18.42 29.43
C ASP A 56 -41.97 19.55 28.38
N ALA A 57 -42.14 20.81 28.81
CA ALA A 57 -41.87 21.98 27.97
C ALA A 57 -40.40 22.06 27.52
N ILE A 58 -39.44 21.76 28.42
CA ILE A 58 -38.00 21.73 28.06
C ILE A 58 -37.72 20.62 27.04
N LEU A 59 -38.23 19.40 27.26
CA LEU A 59 -38.05 18.29 26.32
C LEU A 59 -38.67 18.59 24.95
N ALA A 60 -39.89 19.15 24.92
CA ALA A 60 -40.53 19.58 23.68
C ALA A 60 -39.75 20.69 22.95
N ARG A 61 -39.17 21.65 23.67
CA ARG A 61 -38.31 22.69 23.07
C ARG A 61 -37.05 22.08 22.47
N LEU A 62 -36.35 21.20 23.19
CA LEU A 62 -35.18 20.48 22.68
C LEU A 62 -35.53 19.67 21.43
N ASP A 63 -36.62 18.91 21.44
CA ASP A 63 -37.04 18.11 20.29
C ASP A 63 -37.48 18.97 19.09
N SER A 64 -38.01 20.18 19.31
CA SER A 64 -38.26 21.12 18.21
C SER A 64 -36.95 21.53 17.50
N VAL A 65 -35.85 21.71 18.24
CA VAL A 65 -34.50 21.95 17.68
C VAL A 65 -33.97 20.71 16.97
N ARG A 66 -34.23 19.50 17.49
CA ARG A 66 -33.81 18.24 16.85
C ARG A 66 -34.55 17.99 15.53
N GLN A 67 -35.83 18.35 15.45
CA GLN A 67 -36.66 18.16 14.25
C GLN A 67 -36.46 19.24 13.18
N ASN A 68 -36.30 20.51 13.58
CA ASN A 68 -36.24 21.65 12.66
C ASN A 68 -35.04 22.58 12.94
N PRO A 69 -33.79 22.07 13.02
CA PRO A 69 -32.65 22.82 13.54
C PRO A 69 -32.33 24.12 12.77
N GLY A 70 -32.59 24.17 11.46
CA GLY A 70 -32.37 25.38 10.65
C GLY A 70 -33.06 26.63 11.20
N ASN A 71 -34.23 26.47 11.83
CA ASN A 71 -35.01 27.57 12.41
C ASN A 71 -34.36 28.19 13.67
N PHE A 72 -33.37 27.52 14.26
CA PHE A 72 -32.74 27.89 15.53
C PHE A 72 -31.28 28.33 15.37
N LEU A 73 -30.78 28.44 14.14
CA LEU A 73 -29.39 28.85 13.86
C LEU A 73 -29.05 30.28 14.30
N ALA A 74 -30.06 31.14 14.47
CA ALA A 74 -29.92 32.52 14.95
C ALA A 74 -30.31 32.70 16.43
N ASP A 75 -30.72 31.63 17.13
CA ASP A 75 -31.10 31.65 18.54
C ASP A 75 -29.82 31.57 19.41
N PRO A 76 -29.50 32.57 20.26
CA PRO A 76 -28.24 32.61 21.02
C PRO A 76 -28.02 31.44 21.97
N LEU A 77 -29.10 30.77 22.42
CA LEU A 77 -29.03 29.60 23.29
C LEU A 77 -29.03 28.29 22.49
N LEU A 78 -29.81 28.22 21.41
CA LEU A 78 -30.08 26.98 20.70
C LEU A 78 -29.19 26.74 19.46
N ALA A 79 -28.48 27.75 18.96
CA ALA A 79 -27.72 27.66 17.71
C ALA A 79 -26.59 26.62 17.73
N ASP A 80 -25.90 26.41 18.86
CA ASP A 80 -24.84 25.39 18.97
C ASP A 80 -25.40 23.96 18.94
N LEU A 81 -26.56 23.76 19.59
CA LEU A 81 -27.30 22.50 19.53
C LEU A 81 -27.85 22.24 18.13
N ALA A 82 -28.44 23.27 17.50
CA ALA A 82 -28.95 23.22 16.14
C ALA A 82 -27.87 22.89 15.09
N ARG A 83 -26.67 23.47 15.21
CA ARG A 83 -25.52 23.15 14.36
C ARG A 83 -25.07 21.70 14.52
N GLU A 84 -25.06 21.16 15.74
CA GLU A 84 -24.77 19.72 15.96
C GLU A 84 -25.88 18.81 15.42
N CYS A 85 -27.16 19.19 15.56
CA CYS A 85 -28.29 18.47 14.95
C CYS A 85 -28.17 18.42 13.42
N LEU A 86 -27.87 19.54 12.75
CA LEU A 86 -27.64 19.58 11.30
C LEU A 86 -26.44 18.72 10.89
N ARG A 87 -25.33 18.80 11.63
CA ARG A 87 -24.13 17.98 11.39
C ARG A 87 -24.43 16.48 11.51
N LEU A 88 -25.25 16.07 12.47
CA LEU A 88 -25.68 14.67 12.61
C LEU A 88 -26.69 14.26 11.53
N ALA A 89 -27.64 15.12 11.15
CA ALA A 89 -28.57 14.83 10.05
C ALA A 89 -27.84 14.70 8.71
N GLN A 90 -26.84 15.55 8.45
CA GLN A 90 -25.94 15.41 7.30
C GLN A 90 -25.14 14.10 7.37
N ARG A 91 -24.62 13.72 8.54
CA ARG A 91 -23.90 12.44 8.74
C ARG A 91 -24.80 11.21 8.56
N GLU A 92 -26.08 11.31 8.93
CA GLU A 92 -27.08 10.27 8.76
C GLU A 92 -27.46 10.11 7.27
N ALA A 93 -27.65 11.23 6.56
CA ALA A 93 -27.85 11.26 5.11
C ALA A 93 -26.58 10.89 4.32
N SER A 94 -25.39 11.08 4.90
CA SER A 94 -24.10 10.66 4.34
C SER A 94 -23.66 9.28 4.84
N LYS A 95 -24.58 8.46 5.38
CA LYS A 95 -24.42 6.99 5.36
C LYS A 95 -24.50 6.55 3.90
N GLN A 96 -23.37 6.62 3.22
CA GLN A 96 -23.27 6.36 1.80
C GLN A 96 -23.80 4.95 1.48
N ASP A 97 -24.78 4.91 0.59
CA ASP A 97 -25.33 3.68 0.03
C ASP A 97 -24.21 2.92 -0.69
N ASP A 98 -23.98 1.66 -0.32
CA ASP A 98 -22.99 0.77 -0.95
C ASP A 98 -23.37 0.37 -2.40
N THR A 99 -24.59 0.69 -2.84
CA THR A 99 -25.11 0.31 -4.15
C THR A 99 -24.31 0.93 -5.30
N LEU A 100 -23.70 0.07 -6.12
CA LEU A 100 -23.03 0.48 -7.35
C LEU A 100 -24.02 1.04 -8.37
N ARG A 101 -23.59 2.05 -9.14
CA ARG A 101 -24.34 2.54 -10.30
C ARG A 101 -24.56 1.41 -11.31
N SER A 102 -25.69 1.46 -12.01
CA SER A 102 -26.03 0.50 -13.08
C SER A 102 -25.09 0.60 -14.29
N LEU A 103 -24.59 1.80 -14.58
CA LEU A 103 -23.59 2.10 -15.60
C LEU A 103 -22.41 2.85 -14.97
N PRO A 104 -21.18 2.72 -15.50
CA PRO A 104 -20.06 3.57 -15.09
C PRO A 104 -20.34 5.04 -15.44
N LEU A 105 -19.80 5.95 -14.64
CA LEU A 105 -19.59 7.33 -15.09
C LEU A 105 -18.63 7.33 -16.30
N GLN A 106 -18.82 8.27 -17.23
CA GLN A 106 -17.90 8.41 -18.36
C GLN A 106 -16.51 8.87 -17.86
N TYR A 107 -15.48 8.31 -18.49
CA TYR A 107 -14.07 8.65 -18.27
C TYR A 107 -13.35 8.66 -19.62
N ARG A 108 -12.18 9.31 -19.69
CA ARG A 108 -11.39 9.36 -20.93
C ARG A 108 -10.23 8.38 -20.89
N VAL A 109 -9.98 7.74 -22.03
CA VAL A 109 -8.91 6.76 -22.26
C VAL A 109 -7.93 7.33 -23.27
N TRP A 110 -6.64 7.12 -23.04
CA TRP A 110 -5.56 7.43 -23.98
C TRP A 110 -4.83 6.14 -24.37
N GLY A 111 -4.52 5.97 -25.66
CA GLY A 111 -3.85 4.76 -26.16
C GLY A 111 -4.65 3.48 -25.94
N GLU A 112 -5.97 3.50 -26.21
CA GLU A 112 -6.87 2.35 -26.04
C GLU A 112 -6.37 1.10 -26.79
N GLU A 113 -5.74 1.28 -27.94
CA GLU A 113 -5.08 0.24 -28.74
C GLU A 113 -3.88 -0.45 -28.05
N HIS A 114 -3.49 0.03 -26.87
CA HIS A 114 -2.43 -0.55 -26.04
C HIS A 114 -2.96 -1.12 -24.72
N ILE A 115 -4.24 -0.96 -24.40
CA ILE A 115 -4.82 -1.30 -23.10
C ILE A 115 -5.59 -2.63 -23.20
N ASP A 116 -5.42 -3.49 -22.20
CA ASP A 116 -6.12 -4.77 -22.18
C ASP A 116 -7.58 -4.63 -21.69
N GLY A 117 -8.46 -5.51 -22.17
CA GLY A 117 -9.89 -5.47 -21.85
C GLY A 117 -10.26 -5.79 -20.40
N GLU A 118 -9.33 -6.27 -19.57
CA GLU A 118 -9.55 -6.45 -18.12
C GLU A 118 -9.18 -5.17 -17.36
N ALA A 119 -8.13 -4.45 -17.75
CA ALA A 119 -7.82 -3.12 -17.22
C ALA A 119 -8.99 -2.13 -17.44
N LEU A 120 -9.66 -2.19 -18.60
CA LEU A 120 -10.89 -1.44 -18.86
C LEU A 120 -12.02 -1.84 -17.90
N ARG A 121 -12.29 -3.14 -17.70
CA ARG A 121 -13.33 -3.62 -16.75
C ARG A 121 -13.05 -3.22 -15.29
N GLN A 122 -11.78 -3.15 -14.89
CA GLN A 122 -11.38 -2.66 -13.57
C GLN A 122 -11.69 -1.16 -13.43
N MET A 123 -11.44 -0.37 -14.48
CA MET A 123 -11.78 1.06 -14.51
C MET A 123 -13.29 1.31 -14.52
N ASP A 124 -14.06 0.57 -15.32
CA ASP A 124 -15.53 0.60 -15.31
C ASP A 124 -16.09 0.31 -13.89
N SER A 125 -15.53 -0.70 -13.22
CA SER A 125 -15.93 -1.06 -11.86
C SER A 125 -15.66 0.07 -10.86
N ALA A 126 -14.55 0.78 -11.00
CA ALA A 126 -14.24 1.96 -10.21
C ALA A 126 -15.17 3.15 -10.52
N MET A 127 -15.53 3.37 -11.78
CA MET A 127 -16.44 4.45 -12.18
C MET A 127 -17.92 4.17 -11.83
N ARG A 128 -18.25 2.95 -11.38
CA ARG A 128 -19.56 2.59 -10.82
C ARG A 128 -19.71 2.84 -9.32
N LEU A 129 -18.63 3.09 -8.58
CA LEU A 129 -18.71 3.33 -7.12
C LEU A 129 -19.55 4.58 -6.83
N PRO A 130 -20.43 4.58 -5.81
CA PRO A 130 -21.27 5.72 -5.45
C PRO A 130 -20.47 6.99 -5.17
N ILE A 131 -19.26 6.84 -4.62
CA ILE A 131 -18.33 7.93 -4.28
C ILE A 131 -17.52 8.51 -5.44
N SER A 132 -17.48 7.84 -6.60
CA SER A 132 -16.69 8.28 -7.75
C SER A 132 -17.30 9.55 -8.37
N ALA A 133 -16.44 10.52 -8.66
CA ALA A 133 -16.76 11.82 -9.25
C ALA A 133 -16.29 11.93 -10.71
N ALA A 134 -15.06 11.46 -10.99
CA ALA A 134 -14.45 11.47 -12.32
C ALA A 134 -13.30 10.45 -12.39
N GLY A 135 -12.77 10.20 -13.58
CA GLY A 135 -11.64 9.28 -13.77
C GLY A 135 -11.00 9.40 -15.14
N ALA A 136 -9.83 8.78 -15.29
CA ALA A 136 -9.06 8.71 -16.53
C ALA A 136 -8.21 7.42 -16.58
N LEU A 137 -7.84 6.97 -17.78
CA LEU A 137 -7.02 5.78 -18.00
C LEU A 137 -5.88 6.07 -19.00
N MET A 138 -4.64 5.85 -18.57
CA MET A 138 -3.41 6.24 -19.30
C MET A 138 -2.92 5.11 -20.26
N PRO A 139 -2.11 5.39 -21.31
CA PRO A 139 -1.72 4.38 -22.30
C PRO A 139 -0.92 3.19 -21.75
N ASP A 140 -0.20 3.38 -20.66
CA ASP A 140 0.52 2.32 -19.94
C ASP A 140 -0.40 1.42 -19.11
N ALA A 141 -1.72 1.66 -19.10
CA ALA A 141 -2.65 0.92 -18.27
C ALA A 141 -2.69 -0.58 -18.57
N HIS A 142 -2.73 -1.37 -17.50
CA HIS A 142 -2.73 -2.83 -17.54
C HIS A 142 -3.35 -3.40 -16.26
N VAL A 143 -3.78 -4.67 -16.31
CA VAL A 143 -4.42 -5.39 -15.20
C VAL A 143 -3.72 -5.12 -13.87
N GLY A 144 -4.47 -4.53 -12.93
CA GLY A 144 -4.09 -4.35 -11.54
C GLY A 144 -5.03 -5.14 -10.63
N TYR A 145 -5.43 -4.50 -9.53
CA TYR A 145 -6.32 -5.07 -8.53
C TYR A 145 -7.21 -3.95 -7.96
N GLY A 146 -8.53 -4.09 -8.09
CA GLY A 146 -9.48 -3.01 -7.80
C GLY A 146 -9.42 -1.95 -8.90
N LEU A 147 -8.59 -0.93 -8.71
CA LEU A 147 -8.20 0.01 -9.76
C LEU A 147 -7.04 -0.62 -10.60
N PRO A 148 -7.03 -0.47 -11.94
CA PRO A 148 -5.93 -0.95 -12.76
C PRO A 148 -4.67 -0.12 -12.54
N ILE A 149 -3.53 -0.64 -13.01
CA ILE A 149 -2.33 0.20 -13.19
C ILE A 149 -2.59 1.13 -14.39
N GLY A 150 -2.08 2.36 -14.37
CA GLY A 150 -2.45 3.43 -15.32
C GLY A 150 -3.81 4.09 -15.02
N GLY A 151 -4.48 3.70 -13.93
CA GLY A 151 -5.80 4.22 -13.54
C GLY A 151 -5.71 5.47 -12.67
N VAL A 152 -6.61 6.43 -12.94
CA VAL A 152 -6.79 7.66 -12.15
C VAL A 152 -8.27 7.80 -11.76
N LEU A 153 -8.56 7.99 -10.48
CA LEU A 153 -9.93 8.03 -9.94
C LEU A 153 -10.11 9.17 -8.94
N ALA A 154 -10.99 10.12 -9.26
CA ALA A 154 -11.42 11.18 -8.35
C ALA A 154 -12.67 10.75 -7.56
N THR A 155 -12.66 10.91 -6.24
CA THR A 155 -13.77 10.53 -5.34
C THR A 155 -14.17 11.69 -4.41
N GLN A 156 -15.42 11.68 -3.93
CA GLN A 156 -15.98 12.75 -3.09
C GLN A 156 -15.66 12.55 -1.59
N ASN A 157 -14.75 13.37 -1.04
CA ASN A 157 -14.33 13.38 0.38
C ASN A 157 -14.01 11.99 1.02
N THR A 158 -13.54 11.06 0.20
CA THR A 158 -13.35 9.65 0.56
C THR A 158 -12.07 9.13 -0.08
N VAL A 159 -11.34 8.28 0.64
CA VAL A 159 -10.06 7.71 0.20
C VAL A 159 -10.15 6.18 0.14
N ILE A 160 -9.59 5.58 -0.91
CA ILE A 160 -9.58 4.13 -1.18
C ILE A 160 -8.14 3.61 -1.00
N PRO A 161 -7.80 2.98 0.14
CA PRO A 161 -6.41 2.58 0.42
C PRO A 161 -5.83 1.60 -0.61
N TYR A 162 -6.67 0.75 -1.18
CA TYR A 162 -6.29 -0.24 -2.20
C TYR A 162 -6.06 0.40 -3.60
N ALA A 163 -6.63 1.57 -3.87
CA ALA A 163 -6.33 2.38 -5.05
C ALA A 163 -4.97 3.09 -4.95
N VAL A 164 -4.35 3.12 -3.77
CA VAL A 164 -2.95 3.52 -3.58
C VAL A 164 -2.02 2.30 -3.65
N GLY A 165 -2.46 1.14 -3.16
CA GLY A 165 -1.95 -0.18 -3.59
C GLY A 165 -1.45 -1.13 -2.50
N VAL A 166 -1.77 -2.42 -2.68
CA VAL A 166 -1.14 -3.61 -2.06
C VAL A 166 -1.16 -4.77 -3.06
N ASP A 167 -0.22 -5.71 -2.91
CA ASP A 167 -0.13 -6.93 -3.73
C ASP A 167 -0.46 -8.16 -2.85
N ILE A 168 -1.21 -9.14 -3.38
CA ILE A 168 -1.79 -10.26 -2.60
C ILE A 168 -1.78 -11.58 -3.40
N ALA A 169 -1.36 -12.68 -2.75
CA ALA A 169 -1.49 -14.07 -3.24
C ALA A 169 -2.04 -15.01 -2.14
N CYS A 170 -2.71 -16.14 -2.48
CA CYS A 170 -3.59 -16.86 -1.54
C CYS A 170 -3.57 -18.41 -1.61
N PHE A 171 -4.10 -19.09 -0.59
CA PHE A 171 -4.23 -20.55 -0.40
C PHE A 171 -5.69 -20.96 -0.19
N VAL A 172 -6.10 -22.22 -0.44
CA VAL A 172 -7.48 -22.66 -0.12
C VAL A 172 -7.74 -22.78 1.39
N GLY A 173 -9.02 -22.78 1.78
CA GLY A 173 -9.44 -22.72 3.19
C GLY A 173 -9.09 -23.94 4.05
N ASP A 174 -9.01 -25.15 3.49
CA ASP A 174 -8.64 -26.37 4.22
C ASP A 174 -7.12 -26.54 4.40
N THR A 175 -6.30 -25.72 3.73
CA THR A 175 -4.85 -25.64 3.93
C THR A 175 -4.51 -25.50 5.41
N LYS A 176 -3.71 -26.42 5.95
CA LYS A 176 -3.32 -26.43 7.37
C LYS A 176 -2.11 -25.56 7.64
N VAL A 177 -2.12 -24.91 8.80
CA VAL A 177 -1.01 -24.12 9.36
C VAL A 177 -0.73 -24.60 10.79
N PRO A 178 0.54 -24.87 11.16
CA PRO A 178 0.93 -25.37 12.47
C PRO A 178 1.16 -24.20 13.43
N LEU A 179 0.51 -24.23 14.60
CA LEU A 179 0.66 -23.19 15.61
C LEU A 179 1.60 -23.60 16.76
N LEU A 180 1.94 -22.61 17.59
CA LEU A 180 2.81 -22.77 18.77
C LEU A 180 2.23 -23.68 19.86
N ASP A 181 0.92 -23.93 19.88
CA ASP A 181 0.27 -24.92 20.78
C ASP A 181 0.47 -26.38 20.32
N GLY A 182 1.09 -26.57 19.14
CA GLY A 182 1.39 -27.86 18.57
C GLY A 182 0.21 -28.54 17.89
N LYS A 183 -0.80 -27.78 17.49
CA LYS A 183 -1.91 -28.25 16.65
C LYS A 183 -1.85 -27.59 15.27
N ASP A 184 -2.30 -28.35 14.27
CA ASP A 184 -2.65 -27.82 12.96
C ASP A 184 -4.06 -27.22 12.99
N TYR A 185 -4.24 -26.10 12.30
CA TYR A 185 -5.55 -25.49 12.07
C TYR A 185 -5.70 -25.15 10.59
N THR A 186 -6.92 -25.28 10.05
CA THR A 186 -7.20 -24.86 8.67
C THR A 186 -7.17 -23.34 8.55
N LEU A 187 -6.79 -22.79 7.39
CA LEU A 187 -6.87 -21.35 7.14
C LEU A 187 -8.30 -20.81 7.31
N ALA A 188 -9.32 -21.61 6.99
CA ALA A 188 -10.72 -21.27 7.21
C ALA A 188 -11.07 -21.18 8.72
N ASP A 189 -10.50 -22.02 9.57
CA ASP A 189 -10.70 -21.94 11.03
C ASP A 189 -9.85 -20.84 11.69
N LEU A 190 -8.66 -20.57 11.15
CA LEU A 190 -7.83 -19.44 11.57
C LEU A 190 -8.47 -18.09 11.18
N ALA A 191 -9.12 -18.01 10.01
CA ALA A 191 -9.85 -16.83 9.56
C ALA A 191 -11.18 -16.58 10.31
N LYS A 192 -11.60 -17.49 11.21
CA LYS A 192 -12.70 -17.27 12.17
C LYS A 192 -12.22 -16.67 13.50
N ARG A 193 -10.90 -16.50 13.70
CA ARG A 193 -10.33 -15.95 14.94
C ARG A 193 -10.22 -14.43 14.86
N THR A 194 -10.70 -13.74 15.90
CA THR A 194 -10.51 -12.30 16.09
C THR A 194 -9.13 -11.95 16.64
N GLU A 195 -8.52 -12.86 17.41
CA GLU A 195 -7.23 -12.63 18.07
C GLU A 195 -6.04 -13.15 17.23
N PRO A 196 -4.95 -12.36 17.10
CA PRO A 196 -3.71 -12.80 16.46
C PRO A 196 -3.09 -14.03 17.14
N PHE A 197 -2.44 -14.89 16.35
CA PHE A 197 -1.88 -16.16 16.79
C PHE A 197 -0.43 -16.37 16.34
N TYR A 198 0.30 -17.29 16.97
CA TYR A 198 1.72 -17.53 16.70
C TYR A 198 1.93 -18.69 15.72
N VAL A 199 2.46 -18.34 14.54
CA VAL A 199 2.91 -19.28 13.50
C VAL A 199 4.43 -19.40 13.51
N TYR A 200 4.94 -20.33 12.72
CA TYR A 200 6.35 -20.40 12.34
C TYR A 200 6.58 -19.64 11.02
N ALA A 201 7.68 -18.90 10.94
CA ALA A 201 8.13 -18.16 9.76
C ALA A 201 9.61 -18.50 9.52
N CYS A 202 10.12 -18.41 8.28
CA CYS A 202 11.50 -18.74 7.96
C CYS A 202 12.26 -17.51 7.46
N LYS A 203 13.49 -17.31 7.93
CA LYS A 203 14.40 -16.30 7.39
C LYS A 203 15.13 -16.85 6.15
N PRO A 204 15.65 -15.99 5.24
CA PRO A 204 16.42 -16.44 4.08
C PRO A 204 17.64 -17.31 4.43
N ASP A 205 18.23 -17.15 5.62
CA ASP A 205 19.31 -18.01 6.13
C ASP A 205 18.85 -19.43 6.55
N GLY A 206 17.57 -19.78 6.37
CA GLY A 206 16.96 -21.03 6.80
C GLY A 206 16.63 -21.08 8.30
N LYS A 207 16.71 -19.96 9.03
CA LYS A 207 16.31 -19.92 10.45
C LYS A 207 14.81 -19.77 10.59
N ILE A 208 14.18 -20.81 11.11
CA ILE A 208 12.77 -20.78 11.52
C ILE A 208 12.66 -20.00 12.84
N VAL A 209 11.68 -19.13 12.92
CA VAL A 209 11.35 -18.28 14.06
C VAL A 209 9.85 -18.31 14.33
N ILE A 210 9.45 -17.95 15.54
CA ILE A 210 8.04 -17.72 15.88
C ILE A 210 7.67 -16.31 15.43
N ALA A 211 6.51 -16.15 14.79
CA ALA A 211 6.00 -14.87 14.31
C ALA A 211 4.51 -14.72 14.62
N LEU A 212 4.05 -13.49 14.85
CA LEU A 212 2.64 -13.18 15.06
C LEU A 212 1.91 -13.07 13.70
N ALA A 213 0.71 -13.63 13.64
CA ALA A 213 -0.08 -13.80 12.42
C ALA A 213 -1.57 -13.48 12.63
N THR A 214 -2.23 -13.17 11.51
CA THR A 214 -3.70 -13.21 11.35
C THR A 214 -4.02 -13.89 10.02
N ALA A 215 -5.17 -14.56 9.90
CA ALA A 215 -5.64 -15.13 8.64
C ALA A 215 -6.99 -14.52 8.25
N ILE A 216 -7.23 -14.37 6.95
CA ILE A 216 -8.48 -13.84 6.40
C ILE A 216 -8.87 -14.60 5.12
N LYS A 217 -10.17 -14.67 4.81
CA LYS A 217 -10.67 -15.02 3.47
C LYS A 217 -10.38 -13.84 2.52
N THR A 218 -9.76 -14.10 1.38
CA THR A 218 -9.26 -13.05 0.47
C THR A 218 -9.93 -13.05 -0.90
N GLN A 219 -10.28 -14.19 -1.47
CA GLN A 219 -11.00 -14.26 -2.75
C GLN A 219 -11.98 -15.44 -2.74
N GLU A 220 -13.00 -15.37 -3.59
CA GLU A 220 -13.97 -16.45 -3.78
C GLU A 220 -13.80 -17.08 -5.17
N ASN A 221 -13.94 -18.41 -5.26
CA ASN A 221 -13.84 -19.16 -6.51
C ASN A 221 -12.60 -18.79 -7.36
N ALA A 222 -11.39 -18.83 -6.77
CA ALA A 222 -10.13 -18.56 -7.48
C ALA A 222 -9.70 -19.73 -8.40
N GLU A 223 -8.83 -19.46 -9.38
CA GLU A 223 -8.10 -20.54 -10.09
C GLU A 223 -7.07 -21.16 -9.12
N LEU A 224 -6.86 -22.48 -9.23
CA LEU A 224 -5.99 -23.23 -8.34
C LEU A 224 -4.97 -24.08 -9.10
N VAL A 225 -3.80 -24.22 -8.48
CA VAL A 225 -2.86 -25.31 -8.73
C VAL A 225 -2.71 -26.16 -7.47
N GLU A 226 -2.53 -27.46 -7.68
CA GLU A 226 -2.11 -28.41 -6.65
C GLU A 226 -0.61 -28.65 -6.77
N VAL A 227 0.14 -28.30 -5.72
CA VAL A 227 1.55 -28.67 -5.58
C VAL A 227 1.63 -29.92 -4.70
N THR A 228 1.96 -31.08 -5.28
CA THR A 228 2.25 -32.30 -4.52
C THR A 228 3.73 -32.33 -4.15
N ILE A 229 4.06 -32.63 -2.90
CA ILE A 229 5.44 -32.74 -2.39
C ILE A 229 5.80 -34.16 -1.93
N ASP A 230 7.09 -34.41 -1.67
CA ASP A 230 7.70 -35.75 -1.53
C ASP A 230 7.32 -36.55 -0.27
N ASN A 231 6.64 -35.95 0.69
CA ASN A 231 5.98 -36.65 1.79
C ASN A 231 4.54 -37.13 1.44
N GLY A 232 4.03 -36.80 0.25
CA GLY A 232 2.68 -37.12 -0.23
C GLY A 232 1.64 -36.03 0.03
N GLU A 233 1.98 -34.93 0.72
CA GLU A 233 1.06 -33.82 0.96
C GLU A 233 0.77 -33.02 -0.32
N LYS A 234 -0.45 -32.47 -0.38
CA LYS A 234 -0.99 -31.71 -1.51
C LYS A 234 -1.34 -30.30 -1.06
N ILE A 235 -0.79 -29.28 -1.73
CA ILE A 235 -0.98 -27.87 -1.38
C ILE A 235 -1.76 -27.18 -2.50
N LEU A 236 -3.02 -26.85 -2.22
CA LEU A 236 -3.91 -26.14 -3.14
C LEU A 236 -3.80 -24.61 -2.95
N CYS A 237 -3.48 -23.89 -4.01
CA CYS A 237 -3.17 -22.46 -3.93
C CYS A 237 -3.41 -21.71 -5.25
N THR A 238 -3.48 -20.38 -5.18
CA THR A 238 -3.55 -19.55 -6.39
C THR A 238 -2.26 -19.71 -7.22
N PRO A 239 -2.31 -19.75 -8.57
CA PRO A 239 -1.15 -19.95 -9.44
C PRO A 239 0.08 -19.07 -9.12
N GLU A 240 -0.16 -17.85 -8.66
CA GLU A 240 0.86 -16.85 -8.35
C GLU A 240 1.38 -16.91 -6.89
N HIS A 241 0.97 -17.88 -6.07
CA HIS A 241 1.43 -18.00 -4.69
C HIS A 241 2.89 -18.45 -4.64
N GLU A 242 3.78 -17.65 -4.07
CA GLU A 242 5.21 -17.97 -4.04
C GLU A 242 5.53 -18.99 -2.94
N PHE A 243 6.44 -19.91 -3.25
CA PHE A 243 6.91 -20.98 -2.37
C PHE A 243 8.40 -20.75 -2.14
N MET A 244 8.86 -20.80 -0.88
CA MET A 244 10.28 -20.58 -0.59
C MET A 244 11.09 -21.79 -1.01
N LEU A 245 12.12 -21.57 -1.80
CA LEU A 245 13.10 -22.56 -2.21
C LEU A 245 14.17 -22.72 -1.12
N ARG A 246 14.94 -23.82 -1.19
CA ARG A 246 15.85 -24.21 -0.11
C ARG A 246 17.00 -23.22 0.16
N ASP A 247 17.38 -22.43 -0.83
CA ASP A 247 18.34 -21.32 -0.76
C ASP A 247 17.78 -20.05 -0.08
N GLY A 248 16.47 -20.01 0.18
CA GLY A 248 15.77 -18.86 0.73
C GLY A 248 15.16 -17.92 -0.33
N ALA A 249 15.25 -18.29 -1.61
CA ALA A 249 14.51 -17.67 -2.70
C ALA A 249 13.01 -18.00 -2.65
N TYR A 250 12.24 -17.44 -3.60
CA TYR A 250 10.80 -17.60 -3.74
C TYR A 250 10.43 -17.87 -5.20
N GLN A 251 9.52 -18.82 -5.46
CA GLN A 251 9.08 -19.19 -6.81
C GLN A 251 7.59 -19.57 -6.79
N LYS A 252 6.82 -19.13 -7.78
CA LYS A 252 5.36 -19.33 -7.81
C LYS A 252 4.96 -20.79 -7.91
N ALA A 253 3.88 -21.14 -7.23
CA ALA A 253 3.31 -22.48 -7.18
C ALA A 253 3.08 -23.09 -8.57
N SER A 254 2.57 -22.29 -9.51
CA SER A 254 2.32 -22.73 -10.89
C SER A 254 3.57 -22.76 -11.78
N GLU A 255 4.73 -22.41 -11.23
CA GLU A 255 6.05 -22.41 -11.89
C GLU A 255 7.00 -23.44 -11.28
N LEU A 256 6.62 -24.07 -10.15
CA LEU A 256 7.40 -25.14 -9.52
C LEU A 256 7.47 -26.39 -10.41
N GLY A 257 8.66 -26.96 -10.51
CA GLY A 257 8.96 -28.16 -11.29
C GLY A 257 9.27 -29.38 -10.43
N ALA A 258 8.95 -30.57 -10.95
CA ALA A 258 9.26 -31.84 -10.29
C ALA A 258 10.76 -31.97 -9.97
N GLY A 259 11.08 -32.32 -8.73
CA GLY A 259 12.44 -32.43 -8.19
C GLY A 259 13.01 -31.18 -7.52
N GLN A 260 12.39 -29.99 -7.68
CA GLN A 260 12.87 -28.76 -7.03
C GLN A 260 12.76 -28.85 -5.51
N SER A 261 13.78 -28.35 -4.80
CA SER A 261 13.85 -28.40 -3.33
C SER A 261 13.28 -27.14 -2.69
N LEU A 262 12.20 -27.32 -1.92
CA LEU A 262 11.58 -26.28 -1.11
C LEU A 262 12.34 -26.11 0.22
N MET A 263 12.18 -24.94 0.85
CA MET A 263 12.60 -24.71 2.23
C MET A 263 11.69 -25.53 3.16
N PRO A 264 12.16 -26.61 3.81
CA PRO A 264 11.27 -27.51 4.52
C PRO A 264 10.77 -26.91 5.83
N PHE A 265 9.75 -27.54 6.43
CA PHE A 265 9.37 -27.29 7.82
C PHE A 265 9.10 -28.64 8.51
N TYR A 266 10.07 -29.13 9.27
CA TYR A 266 9.93 -30.40 10.01
C TYR A 266 9.55 -30.13 11.46
N SER A 267 8.46 -30.75 11.92
CA SER A 267 8.02 -30.74 13.32
C SER A 267 7.78 -32.18 13.81
N GLN A 268 8.05 -32.43 15.10
CA GLN A 268 7.73 -33.70 15.76
C GLN A 268 7.43 -33.45 17.24
N ARG A 269 6.81 -34.43 17.92
CA ARG A 269 6.67 -34.42 19.39
C ARG A 269 7.74 -35.30 20.02
N ASP A 270 8.28 -34.90 21.18
CA ASP A 270 9.12 -35.78 21.99
C ASP A 270 8.31 -36.56 23.04
N ASN A 271 8.98 -37.46 23.77
CA ASN A 271 8.37 -38.37 24.74
C ASN A 271 7.69 -37.65 25.93
N GLU A 272 7.98 -36.36 26.15
CA GLU A 272 7.32 -35.51 27.15
C GLU A 272 6.13 -34.71 26.54
N GLY A 273 5.84 -34.93 25.25
CA GLY A 273 4.73 -34.32 24.52
C GLY A 273 5.05 -32.97 23.86
N TYR A 274 6.25 -32.41 24.07
CA TYR A 274 6.61 -31.09 23.54
C TYR A 274 6.87 -31.13 22.04
N VAL A 275 6.36 -30.14 21.31
CA VAL A 275 6.70 -29.94 19.90
C VAL A 275 8.15 -29.44 19.78
N ARG A 276 8.90 -30.13 18.94
CA ARG A 276 10.24 -29.77 18.50
C ARG A 276 10.20 -29.43 17.01
N ILE A 277 10.82 -28.31 16.65
CA ILE A 277 11.00 -27.86 15.27
C ILE A 277 12.44 -28.14 14.86
N GLN A 278 12.64 -28.72 13.68
CA GLN A 278 13.98 -28.92 13.14
C GLN A 278 14.40 -27.64 12.41
N GLN A 279 15.51 -27.05 12.83
CA GLN A 279 16.00 -25.81 12.24
C GLN A 279 16.73 -26.10 10.91
N ASN A 280 16.23 -25.59 9.78
CA ASN A 280 16.76 -25.94 8.46
C ASN A 280 18.25 -25.60 8.32
N TYR A 281 18.65 -24.46 8.88
CA TYR A 281 20.03 -23.95 8.95
C TYR A 281 20.94 -24.65 9.99
N SER A 282 20.43 -25.62 10.77
CA SER A 282 21.22 -26.34 11.78
C SER A 282 21.06 -27.86 11.84
N GLY A 283 19.95 -28.38 11.34
CA GLY A 283 19.54 -29.77 11.48
C GLY A 283 19.11 -30.20 12.89
N ARG A 284 19.25 -29.31 13.88
CA ARG A 284 18.96 -29.61 15.29
C ARG A 284 17.47 -29.46 15.56
N TRP A 285 16.94 -30.35 16.41
CA TRP A 285 15.58 -30.31 16.91
C TRP A 285 15.48 -29.45 18.17
N HIS A 286 14.95 -28.24 18.06
CA HIS A 286 14.73 -27.34 19.20
C HIS A 286 13.28 -27.46 19.68
N ARG A 287 13.02 -27.57 20.99
CA ARG A 287 11.66 -27.38 21.54
C ARG A 287 11.17 -25.99 21.12
N ALA A 288 9.92 -25.87 20.66
CA ALA A 288 9.44 -24.65 20.00
C ALA A 288 9.66 -23.38 20.84
N HIS A 289 9.49 -23.49 22.16
CA HIS A 289 9.69 -22.41 23.13
C HIS A 289 11.17 -22.04 23.45
N TRP A 290 12.17 -22.61 22.75
CA TRP A 290 13.62 -22.37 22.96
C TRP A 290 14.37 -21.86 21.70
N MET A 291 13.70 -21.38 20.65
CA MET A 291 14.27 -21.23 19.29
C MET A 291 15.23 -20.04 19.08
N ALA A 292 16.38 -20.02 19.75
CA ALA A 292 17.38 -18.94 19.68
C ALA A 292 18.86 -19.38 19.51
N GLY A 293 19.26 -19.93 18.35
CA GLY A 293 20.65 -19.79 17.83
C GLY A 293 21.42 -21.04 17.37
N ILE A 294 22.46 -20.79 16.54
CA ILE A 294 23.59 -21.67 16.12
C ILE A 294 23.25 -22.78 15.07
N THR A 295 24.24 -23.12 14.22
CA THR A 295 24.15 -23.61 12.82
C THR A 295 24.53 -25.10 12.58
N GLY A 296 24.47 -25.58 11.32
CA GLY A 296 24.60 -27.01 10.88
C GLY A 296 23.92 -27.31 9.52
N LYS A 297 23.66 -28.58 9.13
CA LYS A 297 23.19 -28.95 7.76
C LYS A 297 22.16 -30.11 7.72
N LEU A 298 21.26 -30.14 6.72
CA LEU A 298 20.22 -31.18 6.53
C LEU A 298 19.64 -31.29 5.10
N SER A 299 18.74 -32.27 4.90
CA SER A 299 17.88 -32.55 3.74
C SER A 299 16.67 -31.60 3.57
N ASN A 300 15.92 -31.76 2.47
CA ASN A 300 14.85 -30.86 2.01
C ASN A 300 13.60 -31.64 1.59
N HIS A 301 12.45 -30.96 1.54
CA HIS A 301 11.29 -31.41 0.76
C HIS A 301 11.49 -31.11 -0.73
N LYS A 302 10.97 -31.98 -1.59
CA LYS A 302 10.91 -31.79 -3.03
C LYS A 302 9.47 -31.72 -3.55
N VAL A 303 9.27 -30.90 -4.58
CA VAL A 303 8.08 -30.95 -5.43
C VAL A 303 8.08 -32.26 -6.21
N ILE A 304 6.96 -32.98 -6.22
CA ILE A 304 6.75 -34.20 -7.03
C ILE A 304 5.98 -33.86 -8.31
N SER A 305 4.95 -33.01 -8.20
CA SER A 305 4.18 -32.52 -9.35
C SER A 305 3.53 -31.19 -9.03
N VAL A 306 3.23 -30.43 -10.09
CA VAL A 306 2.27 -29.34 -10.05
C VAL A 306 1.20 -29.65 -11.08
N GLN A 307 -0.07 -29.57 -10.67
CA GLN A 307 -1.22 -29.86 -11.53
C GLN A 307 -2.18 -28.67 -11.50
N ARG A 308 -2.75 -28.32 -12.66
CA ARG A 308 -3.89 -27.42 -12.72
C ARG A 308 -5.12 -28.14 -12.20
N VAL A 309 -5.93 -27.44 -11.42
CA VAL A 309 -7.14 -27.99 -10.80
C VAL A 309 -8.35 -27.35 -11.46
N GLU A 310 -9.22 -28.17 -12.04
CA GLU A 310 -10.44 -27.70 -12.73
C GLU A 310 -11.47 -27.13 -11.74
N ALA A 311 -11.45 -27.60 -10.50
CA ALA A 311 -12.24 -27.06 -9.40
C ALA A 311 -11.66 -25.72 -8.90
N ARG A 312 -12.53 -24.70 -8.84
CA ARG A 312 -12.26 -23.41 -8.23
C ARG A 312 -12.77 -23.41 -6.79
N GLN A 313 -12.07 -22.74 -5.87
CA GLN A 313 -12.50 -22.66 -4.46
C GLN A 313 -12.24 -21.28 -3.85
N ASP A 314 -12.81 -21.06 -2.67
CA ASP A 314 -12.50 -19.94 -1.80
C ASP A 314 -11.05 -19.99 -1.32
N VAL A 315 -10.35 -18.85 -1.43
CA VAL A 315 -8.97 -18.70 -0.98
C VAL A 315 -8.81 -17.64 0.10
N TYR A 316 -7.76 -17.82 0.88
CA TYR A 316 -7.46 -17.21 2.16
C TYR A 316 -5.97 -16.81 2.15
N CYS A 317 -5.61 -15.80 2.93
CA CYS A 317 -4.22 -15.39 3.11
C CYS A 317 -3.92 -15.18 4.60
N LEU A 318 -2.65 -15.32 4.98
CA LEU A 318 -2.18 -15.21 6.34
C LEU A 318 -1.06 -14.18 6.39
N VAL A 319 -1.28 -13.09 7.14
CA VAL A 319 -0.38 -11.93 7.18
C VAL A 319 0.55 -12.05 8.38
N VAL A 320 1.86 -12.06 8.11
CA VAL A 320 2.94 -12.05 9.11
C VAL A 320 3.74 -10.75 9.02
N PRO A 321 3.45 -9.73 9.85
CA PRO A 321 3.99 -8.38 9.68
C PRO A 321 5.51 -8.22 9.86
N GLN A 322 6.20 -9.22 10.41
CA GLN A 322 7.64 -9.14 10.72
C GLN A 322 8.53 -9.79 9.66
N HIS A 323 8.06 -10.87 9.04
CA HIS A 323 8.84 -11.69 8.12
C HIS A 323 8.29 -11.72 6.70
N HIS A 324 7.04 -11.27 6.49
CA HIS A 324 6.36 -11.31 5.19
C HIS A 324 6.39 -12.73 4.60
N ASN A 325 6.22 -13.73 5.47
CA ASN A 325 6.29 -15.14 5.15
C ASN A 325 5.70 -15.95 6.34
N PHE A 326 5.03 -17.08 6.09
CA PHE A 326 4.53 -18.04 7.10
C PHE A 326 4.67 -19.50 6.63
N ALA A 327 4.84 -20.46 7.54
CA ALA A 327 4.87 -21.89 7.21
C ALA A 327 3.46 -22.49 7.12
N LEU A 328 3.24 -23.37 6.14
CA LEU A 328 2.11 -24.32 6.15
C LEU A 328 2.50 -25.58 6.93
N SER A 329 1.54 -26.46 7.22
CA SER A 329 1.84 -27.79 7.78
C SER A 329 2.58 -28.69 6.78
N ALA A 330 2.62 -28.27 5.51
CA ALA A 330 3.51 -28.76 4.46
C ALA A 330 4.74 -27.84 4.16
N GLY A 331 4.64 -26.49 4.35
CA GLY A 331 5.71 -25.45 4.56
C GLY A 331 6.15 -24.33 3.51
N VAL A 332 5.41 -23.17 3.16
CA VAL A 332 5.70 -22.10 2.05
C VAL A 332 5.07 -20.57 2.04
N PHE A 333 5.55 -19.48 1.26
CA PHE A 333 5.51 -17.93 1.57
C PHE A 333 5.81 -16.68 0.46
N VAL A 334 5.61 -15.27 0.60
CA VAL A 334 5.54 -14.06 -0.49
C VAL A 334 5.95 -12.44 -0.30
N HIS A 335 6.00 -11.40 -1.29
CA HIS A 335 6.45 -9.85 -1.15
C HIS A 335 6.03 -8.56 -2.15
N ASN A 336 6.48 -7.19 -2.08
CA ASN A 336 6.01 -5.84 -2.81
C ASN A 336 6.89 -4.39 -2.95
N CYS A 337 6.54 -3.20 -3.70
CA CYS A 337 7.41 -1.99 -4.31
C CYS A 337 6.95 -0.40 -4.79
N ARG A 338 7.79 0.68 -5.29
CA ARG A 338 7.63 2.20 -5.89
C ARG A 338 8.89 3.05 -6.69
N MET A 339 9.12 4.45 -6.93
CA MET A 339 10.10 5.36 -7.84
C MET A 339 10.76 6.85 -7.51
N ARG A 340 11.91 7.39 -8.19
CA ARG A 340 12.65 8.79 -8.32
C ARG A 340 13.77 9.00 -9.48
N LEU A 341 14.18 10.24 -9.96
CA LEU A 341 15.40 10.62 -10.81
C LEU A 341 16.36 11.77 -10.27
N SER A 342 17.67 11.78 -10.64
CA SER A 342 18.64 12.91 -10.48
C SER A 342 19.64 13.12 -11.66
N ILE A 343 20.17 14.34 -11.85
CA ILE A 343 21.09 14.77 -12.96
C ILE A 343 22.36 15.45 -12.40
N TYR A 344 23.52 15.32 -13.08
CA TYR A 344 24.84 15.80 -12.65
C TYR A 344 25.55 16.65 -13.73
N SER A 345 26.41 17.59 -13.33
CA SER A 345 27.12 18.53 -14.21
C SER A 345 28.29 17.94 -15.03
N VAL A 346 28.38 16.61 -15.13
CA VAL A 346 29.51 15.91 -15.78
C VAL A 346 29.06 15.10 -17.00
N SER A 347 29.97 14.89 -17.94
CA SER A 347 29.68 14.13 -19.17
C SER A 347 29.36 12.66 -18.86
N PRO A 348 28.35 12.05 -19.53
CA PRO A 348 28.00 10.64 -19.35
C PRO A 348 29.13 9.68 -19.78
N HIS A 349 30.08 10.15 -20.59
CA HIS A 349 31.29 9.42 -20.97
C HIS A 349 32.14 8.96 -19.76
N LEU A 350 31.96 9.60 -18.60
CA LEU A 350 32.64 9.24 -17.36
C LEU A 350 32.32 7.80 -16.91
N ILE A 351 31.14 7.25 -17.26
CA ILE A 351 30.79 5.84 -17.01
C ILE A 351 31.80 4.92 -17.71
N GLY A 352 32.02 5.12 -19.02
CA GLY A 352 32.94 4.31 -19.81
C GLY A 352 34.42 4.53 -19.46
N GLN A 353 34.77 5.69 -18.91
CA GLN A 353 36.13 5.98 -18.41
C GLN A 353 36.42 5.34 -17.05
N LYS A 354 35.40 5.05 -16.23
CA LYS A 354 35.55 4.53 -14.86
C LYS A 354 34.49 3.46 -14.51
N PRO A 355 34.26 2.43 -15.33
CA PRO A 355 33.12 1.52 -15.17
C PRO A 355 33.05 0.90 -13.76
N GLY A 356 34.17 0.36 -13.27
CA GLY A 356 34.27 -0.20 -11.92
C GLY A 356 34.00 0.78 -10.76
N GLN A 357 34.09 2.10 -10.97
CA GLN A 357 33.64 3.07 -9.95
C GLN A 357 32.11 3.15 -9.90
N PHE A 358 31.45 3.17 -11.07
CA PHE A 358 30.00 3.26 -11.16
C PHE A 358 29.33 1.93 -10.79
N GLU A 359 29.88 0.80 -11.21
CA GLU A 359 29.45 -0.55 -10.78
C GLU A 359 29.53 -0.69 -9.26
N LYS A 360 30.67 -0.32 -8.66
CA LYS A 360 30.85 -0.31 -7.21
C LYS A 360 29.89 0.65 -6.51
N SER A 361 29.61 1.82 -7.08
CA SER A 361 28.65 2.77 -6.52
C SER A 361 27.24 2.18 -6.40
N LEU A 362 26.80 1.40 -7.38
CA LEU A 362 25.51 0.69 -7.32
C LEU A 362 25.58 -0.50 -6.36
N LEU A 363 26.56 -1.41 -6.55
CA LEU A 363 26.65 -2.66 -5.80
C LEU A 363 26.84 -2.45 -4.29
N GLU A 364 27.61 -1.46 -3.87
CA GLU A 364 27.89 -1.23 -2.43
C GLU A 364 26.93 -0.25 -1.75
N GLN A 365 26.23 0.62 -2.48
CA GLN A 365 25.38 1.67 -1.87
C GLN A 365 23.87 1.47 -2.10
N THR A 366 23.49 0.44 -2.84
CA THR A 366 22.09 -0.02 -2.92
C THR A 366 21.88 -1.28 -2.08
N GLN A 367 20.63 -1.60 -1.77
CA GLN A 367 20.25 -2.82 -1.08
C GLN A 367 18.97 -3.38 -1.69
N PHE A 368 19.09 -4.48 -2.42
CA PHE A 368 17.99 -5.21 -3.03
C PHE A 368 17.69 -6.49 -2.24
N GLY A 369 16.55 -7.12 -2.54
CA GLY A 369 16.07 -8.32 -1.85
C GLY A 369 14.96 -8.07 -0.83
N MET A 370 14.30 -9.16 -0.44
CA MET A 370 13.19 -9.13 0.52
C MET A 370 13.73 -8.93 1.94
N GLY A 371 13.13 -8.01 2.69
CA GLY A 371 13.59 -7.68 4.05
C GLY A 371 15.00 -7.06 4.12
N ALA A 372 15.56 -6.59 3.00
CA ALA A 372 16.84 -5.89 2.98
C ALA A 372 16.87 -4.71 3.97
N GLU A 373 17.99 -4.55 4.68
CA GLU A 373 18.14 -3.60 5.77
C GLU A 373 19.58 -3.09 5.91
N TRP A 374 19.74 -1.84 6.36
CA TRP A 374 21.05 -1.32 6.75
C TRP A 374 21.35 -1.59 8.23
N LYS A 375 22.59 -2.00 8.50
CA LYS A 375 23.07 -2.48 9.82
C LYS A 375 24.17 -1.58 10.37
N GLY A 376 24.17 -1.39 11.69
CA GLY A 376 25.17 -0.57 12.39
C GLY A 376 25.30 0.83 11.80
N ASN A 377 26.54 1.29 11.62
CA ASN A 377 26.89 2.59 11.02
C ASN A 377 26.52 2.76 9.54
N ARG A 378 25.95 1.74 8.87
CA ARG A 378 25.41 1.86 7.51
C ARG A 378 23.96 2.35 7.49
N ARG A 379 23.26 2.45 8.63
CA ARG A 379 21.94 3.11 8.69
C ARG A 379 22.07 4.58 8.26
N ALA A 380 21.01 5.09 7.66
CA ALA A 380 20.93 6.48 7.24
C ALA A 380 20.01 7.24 8.19
N GLU A 381 20.43 8.44 8.58
CA GLU A 381 19.59 9.38 9.31
C GLU A 381 18.92 10.34 8.33
N HIS A 382 17.67 10.67 8.58
CA HIS A 382 16.88 11.62 7.78
C HIS A 382 15.69 12.09 8.61
N ALA A 383 15.35 13.38 8.55
CA ALA A 383 14.29 14.00 9.38
C ALA A 383 12.87 13.40 9.21
N VAL A 384 12.67 12.48 8.25
CA VAL A 384 11.43 11.69 8.15
C VAL A 384 11.31 10.65 9.26
N LEU A 385 12.43 10.20 9.84
CA LEU A 385 12.46 9.23 10.93
C LEU A 385 11.99 9.86 12.25
N ASP A 386 12.18 11.19 12.38
CA ASP A 386 11.75 12.02 13.51
C ASP A 386 10.35 12.64 13.30
N ASP A 387 9.67 12.36 12.19
CA ASP A 387 8.37 12.97 11.87
C ASP A 387 7.33 12.65 12.97
N PRO A 388 6.68 13.65 13.58
CA PRO A 388 5.75 13.43 14.69
C PRO A 388 4.55 12.54 14.30
N ALA A 389 4.24 12.39 13.00
CA ALA A 389 3.21 11.46 12.53
C ALA A 389 3.49 10.00 12.92
N TRP A 390 4.76 9.59 13.12
CA TRP A 390 5.07 8.25 13.67
C TRP A 390 4.38 8.01 15.01
N ASN A 391 4.22 9.07 15.82
CA ASN A 391 3.63 8.98 17.14
C ASN A 391 2.09 9.07 17.15
N ALA A 392 1.42 9.34 16.03
CA ALA A 392 -0.03 9.49 15.99
C ALA A 392 -0.76 8.18 16.34
N THR A 393 -0.59 7.13 15.53
CA THR A 393 -1.33 5.87 15.68
C THR A 393 -0.46 4.76 16.28
N ARG A 394 -1.09 3.74 16.88
CA ARG A 394 -0.36 2.54 17.38
C ARG A 394 0.33 1.78 16.23
N LEU A 395 -0.27 1.79 15.04
CA LEU A 395 0.31 1.20 13.84
C LEU A 395 1.62 1.90 13.50
N LEU A 396 1.61 3.23 13.31
CA LEU A 396 2.79 3.98 12.90
C LEU A 396 3.95 3.84 13.91
N ARG A 397 3.69 3.89 15.22
CA ARG A 397 4.72 3.66 16.25
C ARG A 397 5.40 2.28 16.13
N SER A 398 4.67 1.26 15.68
CA SER A 398 5.24 -0.08 15.42
C SER A 398 6.02 -0.19 14.10
N LEU A 399 5.92 0.82 13.23
CA LEU A 399 6.56 0.85 11.90
C LEU A 399 7.82 1.70 11.85
N GLN A 400 7.97 2.73 12.68
CA GLN A 400 9.15 3.60 12.76
C GLN A 400 10.47 2.81 12.86
N ASP A 401 10.47 1.78 13.72
CA ASP A 401 11.60 0.87 13.93
C ASP A 401 12.00 0.07 12.67
N ASN A 402 11.01 -0.23 11.80
CA ASN A 402 11.26 -0.82 10.47
C ASN A 402 11.71 0.24 9.44
N ALA A 403 11.23 1.49 9.57
CA ALA A 403 11.66 2.60 8.73
C ALA A 403 13.16 2.89 8.89
N HIS A 404 13.68 2.98 10.12
CA HIS A 404 15.13 3.11 10.39
C HIS A 404 15.98 1.99 9.78
N ARG A 405 15.43 0.76 9.66
CA ARG A 405 16.12 -0.38 9.03
C ARG A 405 16.09 -0.33 7.51
N GLN A 406 14.97 0.10 6.93
CA GLN A 406 14.71 0.04 5.49
C GLN A 406 14.97 1.35 4.74
N LEU A 407 15.29 2.46 5.42
CA LEU A 407 15.60 3.74 4.77
C LEU A 407 16.89 3.65 3.94
N GLY A 408 16.79 3.98 2.65
CA GLY A 408 17.86 3.84 1.67
C GLY A 408 17.96 2.44 1.07
N THR A 409 16.91 1.62 1.11
CA THR A 409 16.89 0.29 0.47
C THR A 409 16.09 0.33 -0.83
N SER A 410 16.53 -0.42 -1.83
CA SER A 410 15.92 -0.46 -3.16
C SER A 410 14.69 -1.38 -3.15
N GLY A 411 14.86 -2.70 -3.30
CA GLY A 411 13.76 -3.67 -3.18
C GLY A 411 13.86 -4.86 -4.12
N THR A 412 12.76 -5.21 -4.79
CA THR A 412 12.56 -6.46 -5.55
C THR A 412 11.64 -6.26 -6.76
N GLY A 413 11.54 -7.23 -7.67
CA GLY A 413 10.71 -7.09 -8.88
C GLY A 413 11.21 -5.94 -9.76
N ASN A 414 10.30 -5.08 -10.23
CA ASN A 414 10.59 -3.93 -11.10
C ASN A 414 11.42 -2.80 -10.44
N HIS A 415 12.06 -3.08 -9.30
CA HIS A 415 12.96 -2.16 -8.63
C HIS A 415 14.33 -2.12 -9.27
N PHE A 416 14.84 -0.90 -9.45
CA PHE A 416 16.12 -0.66 -10.07
C PHE A 416 16.79 0.62 -9.54
N VAL A 417 18.10 0.74 -9.75
CA VAL A 417 18.88 1.96 -9.61
C VAL A 417 19.89 1.95 -10.75
N GLU A 418 19.91 2.98 -11.59
CA GLU A 418 20.64 2.94 -12.87
C GLU A 418 21.31 4.25 -13.24
N TRP A 419 22.56 4.15 -13.69
CA TRP A 419 23.31 5.24 -14.30
C TRP A 419 23.02 5.29 -15.80
N GLY A 420 22.86 6.50 -16.34
CA GLY A 420 22.53 6.70 -17.74
C GLY A 420 22.90 8.09 -18.27
N THR A 421 22.58 8.29 -19.55
CA THR A 421 22.75 9.54 -20.29
C THR A 421 21.42 10.30 -20.28
N PHE A 422 21.38 11.52 -19.75
CA PHE A 422 20.25 12.42 -19.92
C PHE A 422 20.56 13.44 -21.02
N THR A 423 19.87 13.30 -22.16
CA THR A 423 20.04 14.14 -23.35
C THR A 423 18.95 15.20 -23.39
N LEU A 424 19.34 16.47 -23.36
CA LEU A 424 18.46 17.64 -23.45
C LEU A 424 18.65 18.30 -24.83
N LYS A 425 17.61 18.33 -25.65
CA LYS A 425 17.71 18.79 -27.06
C LYS A 425 17.76 20.32 -27.23
N GLN A 426 17.26 21.05 -26.25
CA GLN A 426 17.13 22.52 -26.23
C GLN A 426 17.29 22.98 -24.78
N ASP A 427 17.59 24.25 -24.55
CA ASP A 427 17.64 24.81 -23.19
C ASP A 427 16.29 24.61 -22.48
N SER A 428 16.31 24.17 -21.22
CA SER A 428 15.11 24.02 -20.37
C SER A 428 15.20 25.01 -19.21
N PRO A 429 14.36 26.06 -19.19
CA PRO A 429 14.21 26.94 -18.04
C PRO A 429 13.76 26.21 -16.77
N GLU A 430 12.98 25.13 -16.91
CA GLU A 430 12.43 24.36 -15.79
C GLU A 430 13.47 23.53 -15.04
N LEU A 431 14.52 23.11 -15.73
CA LEU A 431 15.67 22.38 -15.17
C LEU A 431 16.87 23.31 -14.91
N GLU A 432 16.80 24.58 -15.34
CA GLU A 432 17.94 25.51 -15.45
C GLU A 432 19.14 24.96 -16.25
N LEU A 433 18.88 24.05 -17.21
CA LEU A 433 19.89 23.36 -18.02
C LEU A 433 19.98 23.88 -19.45
N LYS A 434 21.18 23.72 -20.03
CA LYS A 434 21.47 23.99 -21.44
C LYS A 434 21.30 22.73 -22.29
N ALA A 435 21.07 22.91 -23.59
CA ALA A 435 21.11 21.80 -24.54
C ALA A 435 22.44 21.04 -24.45
N GLY A 436 22.39 19.71 -24.35
CA GLY A 436 23.59 18.88 -24.14
C GLY A 436 23.29 17.49 -23.57
N GLU A 437 24.36 16.77 -23.21
CA GLU A 437 24.28 15.46 -22.58
C GLU A 437 24.90 15.46 -21.19
N TYR A 438 24.14 14.97 -20.22
CA TYR A 438 24.48 14.94 -18.81
C TYR A 438 24.54 13.50 -18.30
N LEU A 439 25.40 13.23 -17.33
CA LEU A 439 25.28 12.03 -16.50
C LEU A 439 24.04 12.15 -15.61
N ALA A 440 23.29 11.06 -15.46
CA ALA A 440 22.11 11.00 -14.61
C ALA A 440 21.96 9.63 -13.92
N LEU A 441 21.19 9.61 -12.82
CA LEU A 441 20.90 8.46 -11.97
C LEU A 441 19.38 8.35 -11.79
N LEU A 442 18.77 7.26 -12.24
CA LEU A 442 17.33 6.97 -12.10
C LEU A 442 17.12 5.80 -11.12
N SER A 443 15.99 5.76 -10.40
CA SER A 443 15.67 4.61 -9.55
C SER A 443 14.18 4.33 -9.32
N HIS A 444 13.87 3.03 -9.21
CA HIS A 444 12.58 2.46 -8.85
C HIS A 444 12.73 1.88 -7.43
N SER A 445 12.32 2.63 -6.39
CA SER A 445 12.31 2.23 -4.97
C SER A 445 11.07 2.68 -4.16
N GLY A 446 10.73 1.98 -3.08
CA GLY A 446 9.40 2.09 -2.46
C GLY A 446 9.35 2.79 -1.10
N SER A 447 8.13 2.96 -0.59
CA SER A 447 7.84 3.11 0.84
C SER A 447 8.14 1.84 1.66
N ARG A 448 8.75 0.83 1.03
CA ARG A 448 9.15 -0.48 1.57
C ARG A 448 8.03 -1.12 2.40
N SER A 449 8.35 -1.84 3.48
CA SER A 449 7.32 -2.52 4.27
C SER A 449 6.44 -1.59 5.11
N VAL A 450 6.80 -0.31 5.24
CA VAL A 450 6.01 0.72 5.95
C VAL A 450 4.70 0.96 5.19
N GLY A 451 4.78 1.37 3.92
CA GLY A 451 3.61 1.68 3.10
C GLY A 451 2.70 0.47 2.88
N PHE A 452 3.28 -0.72 2.65
CA PHE A 452 2.53 -1.96 2.50
C PHE A 452 1.67 -2.26 3.75
N LYS A 453 2.24 -2.16 4.96
CA LYS A 453 1.51 -2.45 6.21
C LYS A 453 0.42 -1.42 6.53
N ILE A 454 0.64 -0.17 6.12
CA ILE A 454 -0.36 0.90 6.22
C ILE A 454 -1.52 0.60 5.27
N ALA A 455 -1.24 0.37 3.99
CA ALA A 455 -2.27 0.12 2.99
C ALA A 455 -3.03 -1.19 3.25
N ASP A 456 -2.37 -2.26 3.72
CA ASP A 456 -3.00 -3.53 4.12
C ASP A 456 -4.00 -3.35 5.28
N PHE A 457 -3.58 -2.66 6.34
CA PHE A 457 -4.42 -2.41 7.52
C PHE A 457 -5.67 -1.58 7.17
N TYR A 458 -5.49 -0.42 6.53
CA TYR A 458 -6.62 0.47 6.23
C TYR A 458 -7.48 -0.06 5.07
N SER A 459 -6.95 -0.89 4.16
CA SER A 459 -7.78 -1.60 3.16
C SER A 459 -8.75 -2.58 3.81
N LYS A 460 -8.31 -3.36 4.81
CA LYS A 460 -9.20 -4.28 5.56
C LYS A 460 -10.27 -3.51 6.32
N LEU A 461 -9.87 -2.46 7.03
CA LEU A 461 -10.77 -1.59 7.78
C LEU A 461 -11.84 -0.92 6.88
N ALA A 462 -11.49 -0.60 5.63
CA ALA A 462 -12.46 -0.16 4.62
C ALA A 462 -13.43 -1.29 4.21
N MET A 463 -12.92 -2.49 3.90
CA MET A 463 -13.75 -3.66 3.53
C MET A 463 -14.66 -4.19 4.66
N GLU A 464 -14.32 -3.88 5.91
CA GLU A 464 -15.13 -4.14 7.11
C GLU A 464 -16.23 -3.09 7.30
N LYS A 465 -15.98 -1.83 6.92
CA LYS A 465 -16.96 -0.73 6.95
C LYS A 465 -17.98 -0.79 5.81
N HIS A 466 -17.63 -1.44 4.70
CA HIS A 466 -18.47 -1.63 3.52
C HIS A 466 -18.84 -3.11 3.31
N PRO A 467 -19.62 -3.72 4.22
CA PRO A 467 -19.98 -5.14 4.15
C PRO A 467 -21.05 -5.47 3.11
N THR A 468 -21.75 -4.45 2.60
CA THR A 468 -22.85 -4.55 1.62
C THR A 468 -22.41 -4.23 0.20
N LEU A 469 -21.22 -3.66 0.02
CA LEU A 469 -20.60 -3.38 -1.28
C LEU A 469 -20.40 -4.69 -2.08
N ASP A 470 -20.69 -4.61 -3.37
CA ASP A 470 -20.58 -5.77 -4.28
C ASP A 470 -19.16 -6.38 -4.26
N LYS A 471 -19.09 -7.71 -4.29
CA LYS A 471 -17.82 -8.45 -4.18
C LYS A 471 -16.80 -8.08 -5.27
N SER A 472 -17.25 -7.70 -6.47
CA SER A 472 -16.39 -7.21 -7.56
C SER A 472 -15.73 -5.87 -7.23
N ALA A 473 -16.41 -5.01 -6.47
CA ALA A 473 -15.92 -3.70 -6.03
C ALA A 473 -15.25 -3.73 -4.65
N ARG A 474 -15.06 -4.91 -4.01
CA ARG A 474 -14.57 -4.96 -2.63
C ARG A 474 -13.15 -4.41 -2.45
N HIS A 475 -12.27 -4.60 -3.45
CA HIS A 475 -10.94 -3.95 -3.52
C HIS A 475 -11.00 -2.45 -3.89
N LEU A 476 -12.17 -1.82 -3.81
CA LEU A 476 -12.40 -0.39 -3.98
C LEU A 476 -13.18 0.22 -2.78
N SER A 477 -13.33 -0.54 -1.68
CA SER A 477 -13.91 -0.04 -0.42
C SER A 477 -13.13 1.18 0.10
N TRP A 478 -13.84 2.16 0.66
CA TRP A 478 -13.29 3.46 1.03
C TRP A 478 -13.32 3.76 2.54
N LEU A 479 -12.72 4.89 2.90
CA LEU A 479 -12.84 5.56 4.19
C LEU A 479 -13.25 7.01 3.94
N SER A 480 -14.25 7.53 4.66
CA SER A 480 -14.59 8.95 4.63
C SER A 480 -13.54 9.77 5.38
N LEU A 481 -13.12 10.90 4.82
CA LEU A 481 -12.17 11.81 5.46
C LEU A 481 -12.82 12.66 6.58
N ASP A 482 -14.13 12.52 6.79
CA ASP A 482 -14.85 12.99 7.98
C ASP A 482 -14.81 11.95 9.13
N SER A 483 -14.23 10.76 8.88
CA SER A 483 -14.05 9.69 9.87
C SER A 483 -12.61 9.70 10.43
N GLU A 484 -12.48 9.26 11.69
CA GLU A 484 -11.20 9.13 12.37
C GLU A 484 -10.26 8.19 11.60
N GLU A 485 -10.79 7.07 11.09
CA GLU A 485 -10.03 6.07 10.35
C GLU A 485 -9.57 6.58 8.97
N GLY A 486 -10.37 7.42 8.30
CA GLY A 486 -9.96 8.07 7.05
C GLY A 486 -8.89 9.13 7.26
N GLN A 487 -8.96 9.88 8.37
CA GLN A 487 -7.94 10.86 8.76
C GLN A 487 -6.63 10.16 9.20
N GLU A 488 -6.72 9.07 9.95
CA GLU A 488 -5.56 8.22 10.27
C GLU A 488 -4.92 7.63 9.00
N TYR A 489 -5.71 7.11 8.04
CA TYR A 489 -5.15 6.63 6.78
C TYR A 489 -4.47 7.75 6.00
N TRP A 490 -5.10 8.93 5.89
CA TRP A 490 -4.54 10.06 5.18
C TRP A 490 -3.15 10.45 5.73
N LEU A 491 -3.06 10.62 7.05
CA LEU A 491 -1.80 10.92 7.74
C LEU A 491 -0.75 9.80 7.54
N SER A 492 -1.18 8.54 7.60
CA SER A 492 -0.32 7.37 7.40
C SER A 492 0.20 7.28 5.95
N MET A 493 -0.66 7.58 4.98
CA MET A 493 -0.32 7.64 3.55
C MET A 493 0.67 8.78 3.28
N GLU A 494 0.42 9.99 3.81
CA GLU A 494 1.35 11.11 3.70
C GLU A 494 2.73 10.77 4.28
N LEU A 495 2.78 10.14 5.46
CA LEU A 495 4.04 9.69 6.07
C LEU A 495 4.74 8.62 5.21
N ALA A 496 4.01 7.67 4.65
CA ALA A 496 4.57 6.69 3.71
C ALA A 496 5.10 7.34 2.41
N GLY A 497 4.45 8.41 1.94
CA GLY A 497 4.90 9.25 0.83
C GLY A 497 6.22 9.97 1.14
N LYS A 498 6.28 10.69 2.26
CA LYS A 498 7.52 11.31 2.78
C LYS A 498 8.65 10.29 2.92
N PHE A 499 8.35 9.11 3.48
CA PHE A 499 9.33 8.04 3.67
C PHE A 499 9.84 7.49 2.34
N ALA A 500 9.00 7.38 1.31
CA ALA A 500 9.44 6.96 -0.02
C ALA A 500 10.39 7.99 -0.68
N SER A 501 10.08 9.30 -0.64
CA SER A 501 11.01 10.32 -1.15
C SER A 501 12.31 10.38 -0.34
N ALA A 502 12.26 10.22 0.98
CA ALA A 502 13.45 10.13 1.82
C ALA A 502 14.30 8.88 1.51
N ASN A 503 13.66 7.73 1.31
CA ASN A 503 14.32 6.48 0.94
C ASN A 503 15.08 6.65 -0.39
N HIS A 504 14.46 7.35 -1.32
CA HIS A 504 15.01 7.72 -2.62
C HIS A 504 16.16 8.73 -2.55
N TYR A 505 16.00 9.81 -1.78
CA TYR A 505 17.08 10.75 -1.48
C TYR A 505 18.30 10.02 -0.89
N VAL A 506 18.09 9.11 0.06
CA VAL A 506 19.18 8.33 0.66
C VAL A 506 19.86 7.39 -0.34
N ILE A 507 19.12 6.73 -1.25
CA ILE A 507 19.72 5.94 -2.34
C ILE A 507 20.61 6.84 -3.22
N HIS A 508 20.05 7.93 -3.73
CA HIS A 508 20.74 8.82 -4.66
C HIS A 508 21.96 9.50 -4.01
N HIS A 509 21.83 9.98 -2.78
CA HIS A 509 22.91 10.59 -2.01
C HIS A 509 24.11 9.64 -1.83
N ARG A 510 23.86 8.39 -1.44
CA ARG A 510 24.93 7.40 -1.17
C ARG A 510 25.62 6.97 -2.46
N VAL A 511 24.85 6.71 -3.52
CA VAL A 511 25.36 6.31 -4.84
C VAL A 511 26.18 7.46 -5.47
N ALA A 512 25.66 8.69 -5.43
CA ALA A 512 26.39 9.87 -5.92
C ALA A 512 27.66 10.16 -5.11
N ALA A 513 27.62 10.05 -3.78
CA ALA A 513 28.80 10.24 -2.93
C ALA A 513 29.91 9.22 -3.25
N ALA A 514 29.57 7.94 -3.50
CA ALA A 514 30.53 6.92 -3.93
C ALA A 514 31.08 7.16 -5.35
N ALA A 515 30.30 7.77 -6.23
CA ALA A 515 30.76 8.25 -7.54
C ALA A 515 31.60 9.55 -7.45
N GLY A 516 31.63 10.24 -6.30
CA GLY A 516 32.29 11.53 -6.12
C GLY A 516 31.54 12.70 -6.78
N LEU A 517 30.21 12.59 -6.87
CA LEU A 517 29.34 13.51 -7.61
C LEU A 517 28.40 14.28 -6.67
N LYS A 518 28.04 15.50 -7.08
CA LYS A 518 27.02 16.33 -6.43
C LYS A 518 25.84 16.52 -7.40
N GLU A 519 24.63 16.27 -6.93
CA GLU A 519 23.40 16.49 -7.71
C GLU A 519 23.33 17.96 -8.18
N LEU A 520 22.97 18.15 -9.45
CA LEU A 520 22.75 19.47 -10.07
C LEU A 520 21.24 19.76 -10.15
N VAL A 521 20.46 18.79 -10.62
CA VAL A 521 18.99 18.86 -10.72
C VAL A 521 18.40 17.53 -10.25
N VAL A 522 17.20 17.57 -9.67
CA VAL A 522 16.44 16.40 -9.21
C VAL A 522 15.03 16.50 -9.77
N VAL A 523 14.48 15.38 -10.25
CA VAL A 523 13.08 15.28 -10.67
C VAL A 523 12.48 14.05 -10.01
N GLU A 524 11.46 14.22 -9.19
CA GLU A 524 10.81 13.10 -8.51
C GLU A 524 9.28 13.22 -8.51
N ASN A 525 8.63 12.07 -8.64
CA ASN A 525 7.19 11.97 -8.80
C ASN A 525 6.63 10.75 -8.06
N HIS A 526 5.39 10.88 -7.59
CA HIS A 526 4.60 9.76 -7.10
C HIS A 526 3.84 9.14 -8.27
N HIS A 527 3.64 7.82 -8.23
CA HIS A 527 2.74 7.11 -9.16
C HIS A 527 1.69 6.21 -8.48
N ASN A 528 1.79 6.03 -7.16
CA ASN A 528 0.89 5.25 -6.31
C ASN A 528 0.60 6.11 -5.07
N PHE A 529 -0.44 6.95 -5.14
CA PHE A 529 -0.76 7.94 -4.11
C PHE A 529 -2.16 8.56 -4.31
N ALA A 530 -2.66 9.31 -3.34
CA ALA A 530 -3.87 10.11 -3.47
C ALA A 530 -3.66 11.57 -3.05
N TRP A 531 -4.34 12.52 -3.70
CA TRP A 531 -4.20 13.96 -3.48
C TRP A 531 -5.56 14.64 -3.29
N ARG A 532 -5.60 15.71 -2.49
CA ARG A 532 -6.72 16.68 -2.50
C ARG A 532 -6.51 17.63 -3.67
N GLU A 533 -7.43 17.61 -4.63
CA GLU A 533 -7.41 18.48 -5.81
C GLU A 533 -8.80 19.11 -6.01
N LYS A 534 -8.91 20.06 -6.94
CA LYS A 534 -10.19 20.69 -7.28
C LYS A 534 -10.73 20.12 -8.59
N SER A 535 -12.01 19.79 -8.61
CA SER A 535 -12.73 19.44 -9.83
C SER A 535 -12.92 20.69 -10.72
N PRO A 536 -13.36 20.51 -11.98
CA PRO A 536 -13.73 21.64 -12.86
C PRO A 536 -14.88 22.52 -12.33
N ASP A 537 -15.74 22.01 -11.44
CA ASP A 537 -16.80 22.81 -10.77
C ASP A 537 -16.30 23.55 -9.51
N GLY A 538 -15.07 23.26 -9.06
CA GLY A 538 -14.42 23.91 -7.93
C GLY A 538 -14.56 23.18 -6.58
N SER A 539 -15.33 22.09 -6.51
CA SER A 539 -15.39 21.21 -5.33
C SER A 539 -14.06 20.48 -5.09
N GLU A 540 -13.79 20.14 -3.84
CA GLU A 540 -12.61 19.34 -3.46
C GLU A 540 -12.89 17.84 -3.70
N VAL A 541 -11.97 17.19 -4.40
CA VAL A 541 -12.02 15.76 -4.75
C VAL A 541 -10.70 15.08 -4.39
N ILE A 542 -10.77 13.78 -4.11
CA ILE A 542 -9.61 12.97 -3.76
C ILE A 542 -9.18 12.18 -5.00
N VAL A 543 -8.12 12.64 -5.66
CA VAL A 543 -7.59 12.04 -6.89
C VAL A 543 -6.58 10.95 -6.53
N HIS A 544 -6.99 9.71 -6.70
CA HIS A 544 -6.16 8.52 -6.59
C HIS A 544 -5.46 8.28 -7.92
N ARG A 545 -4.14 8.02 -7.90
CA ARG A 545 -3.39 7.58 -9.08
C ARG A 545 -2.65 6.28 -8.76
N LYS A 546 -2.84 5.26 -9.59
CA LYS A 546 -2.25 3.93 -9.44
C LYS A 546 -1.51 3.54 -10.71
N GLY A 547 -0.18 3.55 -10.66
CA GLY A 547 0.64 3.60 -11.86
C GLY A 547 0.30 4.76 -12.78
N ALA A 548 -0.02 5.94 -12.23
CA ALA A 548 -0.22 7.17 -13.01
C ALA A 548 0.34 8.36 -12.24
N THR A 549 0.87 9.37 -12.92
CA THR A 549 1.65 10.44 -12.29
C THR A 549 1.05 11.83 -12.53
N PRO A 550 1.20 12.80 -11.60
CA PRO A 550 0.69 14.16 -11.81
C PRO A 550 1.34 14.85 -13.02
N ALA A 551 0.51 15.48 -13.83
CA ALA A 551 0.85 16.20 -15.06
C ALA A 551 0.07 17.53 -15.16
N GLY A 552 -0.08 18.23 -14.03
CA GLY A 552 -0.61 19.60 -13.98
C GLY A 552 0.24 20.59 -14.80
N PRO A 553 -0.24 21.81 -15.07
CA PRO A 553 0.46 22.77 -15.93
C PRO A 553 1.88 23.07 -15.41
N GLY A 554 2.90 22.73 -16.20
CA GLY A 554 4.31 22.93 -15.83
C GLY A 554 4.89 21.93 -14.83
N VAL A 555 4.09 20.98 -14.31
CA VAL A 555 4.57 19.97 -13.36
C VAL A 555 5.55 19.02 -14.06
N LEU A 556 6.76 18.88 -13.53
CA LEU A 556 7.74 17.93 -14.03
C LEU A 556 7.48 16.52 -13.50
N GLY A 557 7.65 15.52 -14.37
CA GLY A 557 7.51 14.09 -14.02
C GLY A 557 8.54 13.23 -14.76
N VAL A 558 8.68 11.98 -14.31
CA VAL A 558 9.58 11.00 -14.92
C VAL A 558 8.78 9.76 -15.30
N ILE A 559 8.89 9.37 -16.57
CA ILE A 559 8.25 8.19 -17.16
C ILE A 559 9.37 7.22 -17.60
N PRO A 560 9.79 6.26 -16.76
CA PRO A 560 10.76 5.22 -17.13
C PRO A 560 10.25 4.27 -18.23
N GLY A 561 11.18 3.74 -19.02
CA GLY A 561 10.95 2.58 -19.88
C GLY A 561 11.09 1.27 -19.11
N SER A 562 11.87 0.34 -19.68
CA SER A 562 12.32 -0.90 -19.03
C SER A 562 13.82 -0.81 -18.68
N MET A 563 14.39 -1.88 -18.11
CA MET A 563 15.85 -2.03 -17.88
C MET A 563 16.74 -1.85 -19.13
N GLY A 564 16.17 -1.83 -20.34
CA GLY A 564 16.89 -1.60 -21.59
C GLY A 564 16.44 -0.37 -22.37
N ASP A 565 15.31 0.23 -22.02
CA ASP A 565 14.65 1.26 -22.82
C ASP A 565 14.75 2.64 -22.16
N ALA A 566 14.45 3.67 -22.94
CA ALA A 566 14.61 5.03 -22.45
C ALA A 566 13.51 5.47 -21.49
N GLY A 567 13.91 6.22 -20.47
CA GLY A 567 13.00 7.05 -19.68
C GLY A 567 12.88 8.45 -20.27
N TYR A 568 11.82 9.17 -19.88
CA TYR A 568 11.55 10.53 -20.33
C TYR A 568 11.28 11.45 -19.14
N VAL A 569 11.93 12.61 -19.13
CA VAL A 569 11.52 13.74 -18.27
C VAL A 569 10.51 14.54 -19.05
N VAL A 570 9.34 14.72 -18.46
CA VAL A 570 8.16 15.32 -19.09
C VAL A 570 7.63 16.49 -18.28
N ARG A 571 6.93 17.40 -18.93
CA ARG A 571 6.26 18.57 -18.35
C ARG A 571 4.77 18.48 -18.64
N GLY A 572 3.94 18.48 -17.60
CA GLY A 572 2.50 18.37 -17.69
C GLY A 572 1.80 19.56 -18.36
N LYS A 573 0.74 19.28 -19.11
CA LYS A 573 -0.12 20.29 -19.76
C LYS A 573 -1.37 20.63 -18.95
N GLY A 574 -1.69 19.86 -17.91
CA GLY A 574 -2.85 20.09 -17.04
C GLY A 574 -4.19 19.83 -17.70
N VAL A 575 -4.28 18.80 -18.55
CA VAL A 575 -5.53 18.41 -19.22
C VAL A 575 -6.56 18.00 -18.15
N ALA A 576 -7.70 18.68 -18.12
CA ALA A 576 -8.75 18.45 -17.14
C ALA A 576 -9.32 17.01 -17.22
N ASP A 577 -9.55 16.52 -18.44
CA ASP A 577 -10.06 15.17 -18.70
C ASP A 577 -9.14 14.05 -18.16
N SER A 578 -7.82 14.28 -18.06
CA SER A 578 -6.88 13.30 -17.47
C SER A 578 -6.75 13.44 -15.95
N LEU A 579 -7.57 14.31 -15.33
CA LEU A 579 -7.41 14.77 -13.96
C LEU A 579 -5.98 15.27 -13.71
N SER A 580 -5.43 16.05 -14.66
CA SER A 580 -4.03 16.49 -14.66
C SER A 580 -3.05 15.35 -14.39
N SER A 581 -3.14 14.27 -15.17
CA SER A 581 -2.30 13.07 -15.04
C SER A 581 -1.68 12.62 -16.36
N ALA A 582 -0.65 11.78 -16.25
CA ALA A 582 0.06 11.10 -17.33
C ALA A 582 0.50 9.69 -16.88
N SER A 583 1.09 8.90 -17.79
CA SER A 583 1.66 7.56 -17.49
C SER A 583 2.73 7.57 -16.40
N HIS A 584 2.93 6.42 -15.75
CA HIS A 584 4.05 6.21 -14.81
C HIS A 584 5.24 5.44 -15.40
N GLY A 585 5.07 4.82 -16.56
CA GLY A 585 6.15 4.13 -17.27
C GLY A 585 5.70 3.59 -18.61
N ALA A 586 6.34 2.53 -19.08
CA ALA A 586 5.91 1.80 -20.28
C ALA A 586 4.63 0.96 -20.06
N GLY A 587 4.40 0.46 -18.84
CA GLY A 587 3.35 -0.51 -18.56
C GLY A 587 3.66 -1.90 -19.12
N ARG A 588 3.09 -2.95 -18.52
CA ARG A 588 3.36 -4.34 -18.95
C ARG A 588 2.45 -4.72 -20.11
N GLN A 589 3.00 -5.43 -21.09
CA GLN A 589 2.20 -6.10 -22.14
C GLN A 589 1.97 -7.59 -21.86
N MET A 590 2.67 -8.16 -20.86
CA MET A 590 2.49 -9.54 -20.42
C MET A 590 2.82 -9.72 -18.93
N SER A 591 2.25 -10.76 -18.31
CA SER A 591 2.52 -11.09 -16.90
C SER A 591 3.98 -11.46 -16.67
N ARG A 592 4.44 -11.37 -15.41
CA ARG A 592 5.80 -11.81 -15.01
C ARG A 592 6.05 -13.27 -15.41
N LYS A 593 5.04 -14.13 -15.25
CA LYS A 593 5.08 -15.53 -15.67
C LYS A 593 5.30 -15.66 -17.19
N ALA A 594 4.49 -14.98 -17.99
CA ALA A 594 4.60 -15.02 -19.44
C ALA A 594 5.98 -14.53 -19.94
N ALA A 595 6.53 -13.50 -19.30
CA ALA A 595 7.88 -13.00 -19.55
C ALA A 595 8.96 -14.09 -19.30
N ILE A 596 8.98 -14.70 -18.10
CA ILE A 596 9.90 -15.80 -17.74
C ILE A 596 9.83 -16.96 -18.75
N HIS A 597 8.63 -17.31 -19.21
CA HIS A 597 8.41 -18.49 -20.06
C HIS A 597 8.66 -18.24 -21.56
N SER A 598 8.67 -16.99 -22.03
CA SER A 598 8.80 -16.64 -23.45
C SER A 598 10.07 -15.88 -23.82
N ILE A 599 10.71 -15.20 -22.86
CA ILE A 599 11.92 -14.40 -23.07
C ILE A 599 13.13 -15.21 -22.60
N THR A 600 14.09 -15.48 -23.50
CA THR A 600 15.34 -16.16 -23.12
C THR A 600 16.37 -15.17 -22.60
N LYS A 601 17.27 -15.60 -21.69
CA LYS A 601 18.39 -14.74 -21.23
C LYS A 601 19.19 -14.23 -22.44
N THR A 602 19.46 -15.08 -23.43
CA THR A 602 20.13 -14.69 -24.68
C THR A 602 19.41 -13.57 -25.45
N ALA A 603 18.07 -13.58 -25.52
CA ALA A 603 17.30 -12.52 -26.20
C ALA A 603 17.32 -11.19 -25.43
N ARG A 604 17.19 -11.24 -24.09
CA ARG A 604 17.35 -10.07 -23.20
C ARG A 604 18.78 -9.49 -23.31
N ASP A 605 19.79 -10.33 -23.16
CA ASP A 605 21.20 -9.94 -23.12
C ASP A 605 21.75 -9.52 -24.51
N ALA A 606 21.05 -9.87 -25.60
CA ALA A 606 21.26 -9.31 -26.92
C ALA A 606 20.64 -7.90 -27.04
N TYR A 607 19.39 -7.73 -26.60
CA TYR A 607 18.65 -6.46 -26.63
C TYR A 607 19.36 -5.35 -25.81
N LEU A 608 19.86 -5.70 -24.63
CA LEU A 608 20.65 -4.80 -23.77
C LEU A 608 22.00 -4.43 -24.41
N ARG A 609 22.67 -5.41 -25.02
CA ARG A 609 23.98 -5.22 -25.68
C ARG A 609 23.89 -4.36 -26.94
N GLU A 610 22.82 -4.51 -27.74
CA GLU A 610 22.50 -3.64 -28.88
C GLU A 610 22.37 -2.17 -28.45
N ARG A 611 21.82 -1.91 -27.27
CA ARG A 611 21.64 -0.56 -26.72
C ARG A 611 22.84 -0.05 -25.91
N GLY A 612 23.84 -0.89 -25.66
CA GLY A 612 25.00 -0.56 -24.84
C GLY A 612 24.63 -0.37 -23.36
N VAL A 613 23.88 -1.33 -22.80
CA VAL A 613 23.45 -1.38 -21.41
C VAL A 613 24.10 -2.56 -20.69
N THR A 614 24.79 -2.30 -19.59
CA THR A 614 25.25 -3.32 -18.64
C THR A 614 24.19 -3.52 -17.56
N LEU A 615 23.78 -4.77 -17.32
CA LEU A 615 22.82 -5.13 -16.26
C LEU A 615 23.54 -5.88 -15.12
N LEU A 616 23.20 -5.53 -13.89
CA LEU A 616 23.69 -6.13 -12.65
C LEU A 616 22.49 -6.77 -11.92
N GLY A 617 22.43 -8.11 -11.91
CA GLY A 617 21.25 -8.87 -11.48
C GLY A 617 20.14 -8.81 -12.54
N GLY A 618 18.88 -8.67 -12.11
CA GLY A 618 17.73 -8.45 -12.97
C GLY A 618 17.12 -9.72 -13.54
N GLY A 619 15.83 -9.94 -13.26
CA GLY A 619 15.09 -11.11 -13.72
C GLY A 619 14.61 -11.03 -15.17
N LEU A 620 14.40 -12.20 -15.77
CA LEU A 620 13.65 -12.34 -17.02
C LEU A 620 12.20 -11.81 -16.93
N ASP A 621 11.62 -11.75 -15.74
CA ASP A 621 10.27 -11.24 -15.51
C ASP A 621 10.14 -9.73 -15.76
N GLU A 622 11.22 -8.97 -15.60
CA GLU A 622 11.32 -7.53 -15.87
C GLU A 622 12.10 -7.20 -17.15
N ALA A 623 12.38 -8.20 -18.00
CA ALA A 623 13.08 -8.00 -19.26
C ALA A 623 12.33 -7.04 -20.22
N PRO A 624 13.02 -6.29 -21.09
CA PRO A 624 12.41 -5.24 -21.93
C PRO A 624 11.20 -5.70 -22.74
N GLN A 625 11.26 -6.90 -23.29
CA GLN A 625 10.19 -7.47 -24.13
C GLN A 625 8.89 -7.75 -23.35
N ALA A 626 8.90 -7.69 -22.01
CA ALA A 626 7.71 -7.82 -21.18
C ALA A 626 6.87 -6.53 -21.07
N TYR A 627 7.43 -5.40 -21.48
CA TYR A 627 6.85 -4.07 -21.42
C TYR A 627 6.34 -3.61 -22.79
N LYS A 628 5.38 -2.68 -22.81
CA LYS A 628 4.91 -2.03 -24.05
C LYS A 628 6.04 -1.13 -24.61
N PRO A 629 6.12 -0.88 -25.92
CA PRO A 629 7.14 0.03 -26.47
C PRO A 629 6.96 1.47 -25.94
N ILE A 630 7.93 1.97 -25.16
CA ILE A 630 7.81 3.26 -24.46
C ILE A 630 7.61 4.44 -25.41
N GLU A 631 8.23 4.42 -26.60
CA GLU A 631 8.00 5.41 -27.65
C GLU A 631 6.53 5.53 -28.07
N SER A 632 5.78 4.41 -28.16
CA SER A 632 4.34 4.43 -28.50
C SER A 632 3.50 5.00 -27.35
N ILE A 633 3.84 4.62 -26.12
CA ILE A 633 3.19 5.10 -24.89
C ILE A 633 3.34 6.61 -24.74
N ILE A 634 4.54 7.16 -25.01
CA ILE A 634 4.79 8.59 -25.00
C ILE A 634 4.07 9.31 -26.15
N ALA A 635 3.98 8.71 -27.35
CA ALA A 635 3.23 9.29 -28.47
C ALA A 635 1.72 9.39 -28.17
N ALA A 636 1.13 8.35 -27.57
CA ALA A 636 -0.28 8.24 -27.21
C ALA A 636 -0.77 9.22 -26.11
N GLN A 637 0.15 9.99 -25.50
CA GLN A 637 -0.15 11.03 -24.50
C GLN A 637 0.52 12.38 -24.82
N SER A 638 0.83 12.62 -26.09
CA SER A 638 1.46 13.87 -26.55
C SER A 638 0.59 15.13 -26.38
N ASP A 639 -0.69 14.97 -26.07
CA ASP A 639 -1.62 16.00 -25.62
C ASP A 639 -1.58 16.24 -24.09
N LEU A 640 -1.16 15.26 -23.29
CA LEU A 640 -1.06 15.35 -21.82
C LEU A 640 0.26 15.97 -21.35
N VAL A 641 1.36 15.77 -22.07
CA VAL A 641 2.71 16.20 -21.67
C VAL A 641 3.55 16.74 -22.82
N ASP A 642 4.56 17.56 -22.51
CA ASP A 642 5.72 17.84 -23.37
C ASP A 642 6.93 17.03 -22.91
N ILE A 643 7.75 16.56 -23.86
CA ILE A 643 9.04 15.93 -23.56
C ILE A 643 10.09 17.04 -23.34
N ILE A 644 10.71 17.06 -22.16
CA ILE A 644 11.81 17.98 -21.83
C ILE A 644 13.16 17.34 -22.18
N GLY A 645 13.37 16.08 -21.81
CA GLY A 645 14.61 15.35 -22.11
C GLY A 645 14.47 13.84 -22.06
N LYS A 646 15.43 13.13 -22.67
CA LYS A 646 15.44 11.66 -22.78
C LYS A 646 16.55 11.09 -21.90
N PHE A 647 16.20 10.21 -20.97
CA PHE A 647 17.15 9.40 -20.21
C PHE A 647 17.36 8.06 -20.93
N THR A 648 18.62 7.68 -21.17
CA THR A 648 18.99 6.40 -21.76
C THR A 648 19.85 5.62 -20.76
N PRO A 649 19.42 4.43 -20.28
CA PRO A 649 20.20 3.65 -19.33
C PRO A 649 21.55 3.21 -19.91
N ARG A 650 22.54 3.01 -19.05
CA ARG A 650 23.88 2.53 -19.41
C ARG A 650 24.39 1.45 -18.46
N LEU A 651 24.08 1.58 -17.17
CA LEU A 651 24.46 0.62 -16.14
C LEU A 651 23.31 0.49 -15.13
N VAL A 652 22.63 -0.64 -15.14
CA VAL A 652 21.39 -0.89 -14.39
C VAL A 652 21.64 -1.90 -13.28
N ARG A 653 21.23 -1.58 -12.05
CA ARG A 653 21.20 -2.52 -10.92
C ARG A 653 19.76 -2.83 -10.54
N MET A 654 19.41 -4.11 -10.51
CA MET A 654 18.12 -4.60 -10.00
C MET A 654 18.36 -5.59 -8.85
N ALA A 655 17.29 -6.24 -8.36
CA ALA A 655 17.45 -7.45 -7.55
C ALA A 655 18.00 -8.59 -8.40
N ASP A 656 18.86 -9.43 -7.83
CA ASP A 656 19.40 -10.62 -8.49
C ASP A 656 18.32 -11.67 -8.76
N GLU A 657 18.51 -12.52 -9.77
CA GLU A 657 17.66 -13.70 -9.91
C GLU A 657 17.90 -14.67 -8.74
N PRO A 658 16.85 -15.38 -8.28
CA PRO A 658 17.00 -16.43 -7.29
C PRO A 658 17.88 -17.57 -7.81
N GLY A 659 19.16 -17.56 -7.42
CA GLY A 659 20.18 -18.53 -7.84
C GLY A 659 21.53 -17.92 -8.25
N ASP A 660 21.62 -16.61 -8.49
CA ASP A 660 22.83 -15.92 -8.95
C ASP A 660 23.78 -15.46 -7.80
N ILE A 661 23.81 -16.15 -6.65
CA ILE A 661 24.58 -15.78 -5.42
C ILE A 661 25.48 -16.92 -4.92
#